data_AF-A0A927J0K2-F1
#
_entry.id   AF-A0A927J0K2-F1
#
_cell.length_a   1.000
_cell.length_b   1.000
_cell.length_c   1.000
_cell.angle_alpha   90.00
_cell.angle_beta   90.00
_cell.angle_gamma   90.00
#
_symmetry.space_group_name_H-M   'P 1'
#
loop_
_entity.id
_entity.type
_entity.pdbx_description
1 polymer ?
#
loop_
_entity_poly.entity_id
_entity_poly.type
_entity_poly.pdbx_seq_one_letter_code
_entity_poly.pdbx_strand_id
1 'polypeptide(L)'
;MSARLVRRPLALAVTGALLLTGLALPAGAADAVPDPEVVGPVPSTSAPGDPAHGYPFLATDYDLAGHGYVEEEFFLEGEATRYQADGATDATVLSTGHDYRTRIVVRRPADPAAFNGTVIAEWYNVSNQWDQEVDWFQTHEHLVREGYAWVGVSAQRAGVHSATGLRTWSPERYGTLDLTDGGTVTDDTLSWDVFSQAVQAVREPTGTAPLGPLDAERVVATGHSQSAGRLWSYVNSVDPLADVVDAVVLHGGGGAIRDDIATPVFKINSETDVGIDLLGAAQRQPDTDLLRTWEVAGASHGDWKLITDYGRLRIRDIGTAPGGYPGTPQTCDQPSGSRVPQHMVQSALYDHVAAWVADGTAPPSASPIELTEDPRTVVRDELGLGLGGIRLAQQDVPFRINSGANAGPGFCFLDGSSAPVDDATLAEWYPDAQEYADDVVASTSAAVEAGYLAADVAADPAWYTDVIELVGDRIDAGTVEAAVGEQIQDRMQRALEAADAGDWEAADGFVEEAQALGDTQVDDADAAASIVRSTTAVRGIIELSGTTDGLAISRAAQSRCLAGKAYVAVRATNDDSVPVDITLTTPFGEKTVADVAPGASAYQSFASRSTSVTTGSAQVSASGDGRSFAADVAYDVLDCG
;
A
#
# COMPACT_ATOMS: atom_id res chain seq x y z
N MET A 1 81.37 22.26 -24.05
CA MET A 1 81.05 22.48 -25.47
C MET A 1 79.54 22.69 -25.59
N SER A 2 79.14 23.61 -26.46
CA SER A 2 77.77 24.08 -26.76
C SER A 2 77.10 25.06 -25.79
N ALA A 3 77.02 26.28 -26.31
CA ALA A 3 76.46 27.58 -25.89
C ALA A 3 74.90 27.60 -25.92
N ARG A 4 74.13 28.60 -25.44
CA ARG A 4 74.33 29.95 -24.84
C ARG A 4 72.98 30.41 -24.21
N LEU A 5 73.10 31.44 -23.36
CA LEU A 5 72.11 32.28 -22.65
C LEU A 5 70.97 32.92 -23.50
N VAL A 6 69.86 33.34 -22.86
CA VAL A 6 69.41 34.75 -22.59
C VAL A 6 67.87 34.86 -22.34
N ARG A 7 67.48 35.90 -21.58
CA ARG A 7 66.19 36.30 -20.94
C ARG A 7 65.00 36.73 -21.86
N ARG A 8 63.76 36.56 -21.31
CA ARG A 8 62.44 37.30 -21.41
C ARG A 8 62.23 38.37 -22.52
N PRO A 9 61.01 38.57 -23.13
CA PRO A 9 59.82 39.17 -22.45
C PRO A 9 58.39 38.88 -23.04
N LEU A 10 57.37 39.50 -22.42
CA LEU A 10 55.96 39.69 -22.85
C LEU A 10 55.82 40.40 -24.21
N ALA A 11 54.81 40.05 -25.00
CA ALA A 11 54.16 40.94 -25.97
C ALA A 11 52.70 40.54 -26.23
N LEU A 12 51.81 41.54 -26.14
CA LEU A 12 50.41 41.54 -26.58
C LEU A 12 50.32 41.48 -28.12
N ALA A 13 49.29 40.81 -28.66
CA ALA A 13 48.73 41.13 -29.97
C ALA A 13 47.22 40.84 -30.02
N VAL A 14 46.46 41.84 -30.46
CA VAL A 14 45.01 41.88 -30.68
C VAL A 14 44.69 41.55 -32.13
N THR A 15 43.68 40.71 -32.38
CA THR A 15 42.80 40.59 -33.58
C THR A 15 41.93 39.34 -33.35
N GLY A 16 40.63 39.22 -33.61
CA GLY A 16 39.61 39.99 -34.32
C GLY A 16 38.36 39.10 -34.34
N ALA A 17 37.17 39.71 -34.39
CA ALA A 17 35.87 39.08 -34.18
C ALA A 17 35.49 37.93 -35.15
N LEU A 18 34.77 36.94 -34.61
CA LEU A 18 33.75 36.15 -35.30
C LEU A 18 32.61 35.89 -34.30
N LEU A 19 31.64 36.82 -34.29
CA LEU A 19 30.33 36.61 -33.68
C LEU A 19 29.58 35.60 -34.56
N LEU A 20 29.69 34.32 -34.21
CA LEU A 20 28.69 33.33 -34.58
C LEU A 20 27.54 33.50 -33.59
N THR A 21 26.52 34.26 -33.99
CA THR A 21 25.19 34.16 -33.37
C THR A 21 24.68 32.76 -33.66
N GLY A 22 25.02 31.81 -32.78
CA GLY A 22 24.29 30.56 -32.67
C GLY A 22 22.86 30.92 -32.31
N LEU A 23 21.96 30.80 -33.28
CA LEU A 23 20.55 30.60 -32.99
C LEU A 23 20.50 29.35 -32.11
N ALA A 24 20.38 29.54 -30.80
CA ALA A 24 19.86 28.50 -29.93
C ALA A 24 18.47 28.21 -30.48
N LEU A 25 18.34 27.07 -31.16
CA LEU A 25 17.03 26.47 -31.37
C LEU A 25 16.41 26.33 -29.98
N PRO A 26 15.14 26.73 -29.78
CA PRO A 26 14.47 26.40 -28.54
C PRO A 26 14.58 24.88 -28.37
N ALA A 27 14.89 24.44 -27.14
CA ALA A 27 14.69 23.05 -26.77
C ALA A 27 13.29 22.65 -27.27
N GLY A 28 13.23 21.63 -28.13
CA GLY A 28 11.96 21.16 -28.65
C GLY A 28 11.04 20.86 -27.47
N ALA A 29 9.78 21.25 -27.59
CA ALA A 29 8.74 20.69 -26.74
C ALA A 29 8.90 19.15 -26.76
N ALA A 30 8.82 18.52 -25.60
CA ALA A 30 8.62 17.07 -25.57
C ALA A 30 7.42 16.77 -26.48
N ASP A 31 7.61 15.90 -27.48
CA ASP A 31 6.47 15.41 -28.24
C ASP A 31 5.59 14.66 -27.24
N ALA A 32 4.31 15.04 -27.16
CA ALA A 32 3.34 14.41 -26.27
C ALA A 32 3.32 12.90 -26.50
N VAL A 33 3.08 12.13 -25.43
CA VAL A 33 2.91 10.68 -25.52
C VAL A 33 1.82 10.36 -26.55
N PRO A 34 2.10 9.54 -27.57
CA PRO A 34 1.10 9.22 -28.59
C PRO A 34 -0.14 8.53 -28.01
N ASP A 35 -1.33 8.84 -28.52
CA ASP A 35 -2.54 8.10 -28.16
C ASP A 35 -2.57 6.76 -28.89
N PRO A 36 -2.58 5.61 -28.20
CA PRO A 36 -2.73 4.32 -28.86
C PRO A 36 -4.19 4.07 -29.24
N GLU A 37 -4.41 3.19 -30.21
CA GLU A 37 -5.73 2.66 -30.51
C GLU A 37 -6.15 1.65 -29.43
N VAL A 38 -7.31 1.90 -28.81
CA VAL A 38 -7.91 0.98 -27.83
C VAL A 38 -8.94 0.08 -28.50
N VAL A 39 -8.68 -1.23 -28.47
CA VAL A 39 -9.55 -2.28 -29.02
C VAL A 39 -10.14 -3.11 -27.88
N GLY A 40 -11.46 -3.08 -27.73
CA GLY A 40 -12.15 -3.88 -26.72
C GLY A 40 -13.55 -3.35 -26.38
N PRO A 41 -14.17 -3.85 -25.30
CA PRO A 41 -13.63 -4.90 -24.41
C PRO A 41 -13.49 -6.24 -25.13
N VAL A 42 -12.45 -7.00 -24.81
CA VAL A 42 -12.16 -8.33 -25.38
C VAL A 42 -13.07 -9.35 -24.69
N PRO A 43 -14.07 -9.92 -25.39
CA PRO A 43 -15.08 -10.76 -24.75
C PRO A 43 -14.46 -12.03 -24.17
N SER A 44 -14.92 -12.43 -22.98
CA SER A 44 -14.64 -13.76 -22.45
C SER A 44 -15.46 -14.81 -23.22
N THR A 45 -14.80 -15.85 -23.72
CA THR A 45 -15.42 -16.95 -24.48
C THR A 45 -15.58 -18.22 -23.66
N SER A 46 -14.98 -18.27 -22.46
CA SER A 46 -15.11 -19.35 -21.49
C SER A 46 -15.10 -18.79 -20.06
N ALA A 47 -15.53 -19.58 -19.08
CA ALA A 47 -15.44 -19.20 -17.67
C ALA A 47 -13.98 -19.28 -17.17
N PRO A 48 -13.61 -18.53 -16.11
CA PRO A 48 -12.33 -18.71 -15.44
C PRO A 48 -12.08 -20.16 -15.00
N GLY A 49 -10.88 -20.68 -15.24
CA GLY A 49 -10.49 -22.08 -15.02
C GLY A 49 -10.83 -23.03 -16.16
N ASP A 50 -11.51 -22.58 -17.22
CA ASP A 50 -11.72 -23.42 -18.41
C ASP A 50 -10.40 -23.66 -19.17
N PRO A 51 -10.05 -24.91 -19.54
CA PRO A 51 -8.81 -25.23 -20.25
C PRO A 51 -8.63 -24.52 -21.61
N ALA A 52 -9.69 -23.94 -22.18
CA ALA A 52 -9.60 -23.12 -23.38
C ALA A 52 -8.95 -21.74 -23.13
N HIS A 53 -8.86 -21.29 -21.87
CA HIS A 53 -8.27 -20.00 -21.48
C HIS A 53 -8.87 -18.81 -22.25
N GLY A 54 -10.20 -18.82 -22.41
CA GLY A 54 -10.97 -17.80 -23.10
C GLY A 54 -11.31 -16.58 -22.25
N TYR A 55 -10.60 -16.33 -21.16
CA TYR A 55 -10.82 -15.25 -20.18
C TYR A 55 -9.50 -14.50 -19.89
N PRO A 56 -9.53 -13.32 -19.24
CA PRO A 56 -8.31 -12.60 -18.85
C PRO A 56 -7.37 -13.48 -18.03
N PHE A 57 -6.09 -13.50 -18.36
CA PHE A 57 -5.10 -14.24 -17.57
C PHE A 57 -5.05 -13.66 -16.15
N LEU A 58 -5.17 -14.52 -15.12
CA LEU A 58 -5.37 -14.14 -13.71
C LEU A 58 -6.64 -13.31 -13.45
N ALA A 59 -7.71 -13.52 -14.23
CA ALA A 59 -9.03 -12.94 -13.92
C ALA A 59 -9.38 -13.11 -12.43
N THR A 60 -9.80 -12.03 -11.76
CA THR A 60 -9.93 -12.02 -10.30
C THR A 60 -10.98 -13.04 -9.82
N ASP A 61 -10.78 -13.60 -8.63
CA ASP A 61 -11.76 -14.40 -7.90
C ASP A 61 -12.50 -13.61 -6.82
N TYR A 62 -12.25 -12.31 -6.69
CA TYR A 62 -13.03 -11.39 -5.86
C TYR A 62 -14.38 -11.07 -6.54
N ASP A 63 -15.47 -10.98 -5.78
CA ASP A 63 -16.83 -10.78 -6.32
C ASP A 63 -17.10 -9.33 -6.75
N LEU A 64 -16.38 -8.86 -7.77
CA LEU A 64 -16.52 -7.49 -8.27
C LEU A 64 -17.97 -7.12 -8.57
N ALA A 65 -18.76 -8.04 -9.14
CA ALA A 65 -20.16 -7.76 -9.47
C ALA A 65 -21.02 -7.51 -8.22
N GLY A 66 -20.78 -8.27 -7.14
CA GLY A 66 -21.40 -8.05 -5.83
C GLY A 66 -21.11 -6.67 -5.24
N HIS A 67 -19.92 -6.12 -5.51
CA HIS A 67 -19.50 -4.78 -5.09
C HIS A 67 -19.74 -3.68 -6.14
N GLY A 68 -20.49 -3.96 -7.22
CA GLY A 68 -20.82 -2.96 -8.24
C GLY A 68 -19.65 -2.60 -9.18
N TYR A 69 -18.64 -3.45 -9.26
CA TYR A 69 -17.48 -3.34 -10.14
C TYR A 69 -17.58 -4.22 -11.38
N VAL A 70 -16.77 -3.90 -12.38
CA VAL A 70 -16.58 -4.70 -13.60
C VAL A 70 -15.10 -4.95 -13.85
N GLU A 71 -14.76 -6.13 -14.39
CA GLU A 71 -13.45 -6.45 -14.96
C GLU A 71 -13.58 -6.54 -16.49
N GLU A 72 -12.80 -5.73 -17.20
CA GLU A 72 -12.76 -5.70 -18.67
C GLU A 72 -11.31 -5.70 -19.16
N GLU A 73 -11.04 -6.44 -20.24
CA GLU A 73 -9.72 -6.45 -20.88
C GLU A 73 -9.76 -5.69 -22.21
N PHE A 74 -8.72 -4.91 -22.49
CA PHE A 74 -8.57 -4.16 -23.73
C PHE A 74 -7.19 -4.43 -24.32
N PHE A 75 -7.10 -4.36 -25.64
CA PHE A 75 -5.82 -4.30 -26.32
C PHE A 75 -5.48 -2.86 -26.70
N LEU A 76 -4.19 -2.54 -26.65
CA LEU A 76 -3.64 -1.27 -27.09
C LEU A 76 -2.72 -1.51 -28.28
N GLU A 77 -2.87 -0.75 -29.35
CA GLU A 77 -2.01 -0.79 -30.54
C GLU A 77 -1.46 0.61 -30.84
N GLY A 78 -0.19 0.69 -31.24
CA GLY A 78 0.42 1.96 -31.61
C GLY A 78 1.87 1.81 -32.04
N GLU A 79 2.52 2.95 -32.24
CA GLU A 79 3.96 3.03 -32.46
C GLU A 79 4.63 3.58 -31.19
N ALA A 80 5.56 2.83 -30.62
CA ALA A 80 6.28 3.20 -29.39
C ALA A 80 7.71 3.67 -29.66
N THR A 81 8.20 4.52 -28.77
CA THR A 81 9.59 4.98 -28.70
C THR A 81 10.42 4.10 -27.77
N ARG A 82 11.64 3.77 -28.21
CA ARG A 82 12.63 3.10 -27.38
C ARG A 82 13.44 4.12 -26.61
N TYR A 83 13.50 3.96 -25.29
CA TYR A 83 14.28 4.82 -24.43
C TYR A 83 15.43 4.06 -23.74
N GLN A 84 16.57 4.73 -23.62
CA GLN A 84 17.58 4.43 -22.63
C GLN A 84 17.27 5.25 -21.37
N ALA A 85 16.87 4.56 -20.30
CA ALA A 85 16.55 5.13 -19.00
C ALA A 85 17.45 4.47 -17.95
N ASP A 86 18.26 5.27 -17.26
CA ASP A 86 19.24 4.79 -16.27
C ASP A 86 18.84 5.12 -14.83
N GLY A 87 17.75 5.86 -14.64
CA GLY A 87 17.29 6.35 -13.33
C GLY A 87 18.13 7.49 -12.76
N ALA A 88 19.11 8.02 -13.50
CA ALA A 88 20.02 9.08 -13.06
C ALA A 88 19.90 10.36 -13.89
N THR A 89 19.51 10.25 -15.15
CA THR A 89 19.27 11.39 -16.06
C THR A 89 18.00 11.20 -16.86
N ASP A 90 17.54 12.26 -17.52
CA ASP A 90 16.41 12.17 -18.47
C ASP A 90 16.73 11.12 -19.53
N ALA A 91 15.70 10.37 -19.94
CA ALA A 91 15.86 9.27 -20.86
C ALA A 91 16.32 9.77 -22.24
N THR A 92 17.18 8.99 -22.87
CA THR A 92 17.62 9.28 -24.25
C THR A 92 16.84 8.41 -25.24
N VAL A 93 16.27 9.04 -26.27
CA VAL A 93 15.62 8.34 -27.38
C VAL A 93 16.65 7.50 -28.15
N LEU A 94 16.39 6.19 -28.26
CA LEU A 94 17.19 5.25 -29.05
C LEU A 94 16.67 5.15 -30.49
N SER A 95 15.36 4.99 -30.65
CA SER A 95 14.64 4.93 -31.92
C SER A 95 13.13 5.08 -31.71
N THR A 96 12.40 5.49 -32.74
CA THR A 96 10.95 5.74 -32.72
C THR A 96 10.25 4.92 -33.80
N GLY A 97 8.91 4.84 -33.76
CA GLY A 97 8.12 4.20 -34.83
C GLY A 97 8.14 2.68 -34.78
N HIS A 98 8.09 2.10 -33.58
CA HIS A 98 8.08 0.65 -33.39
C HIS A 98 6.66 0.15 -33.11
N ASP A 99 6.14 -0.70 -33.99
CA ASP A 99 4.80 -1.26 -33.81
C ASP A 99 4.75 -2.10 -32.53
N TYR A 100 3.70 -1.89 -31.74
CA TYR A 100 3.38 -2.74 -30.61
C TYR A 100 1.88 -3.04 -30.54
N ARG A 101 1.58 -4.18 -29.94
CA ARG A 101 0.24 -4.53 -29.47
C ARG A 101 0.36 -5.14 -28.09
N THR A 102 -0.25 -4.52 -27.09
CA THR A 102 -0.30 -5.05 -25.73
C THR A 102 -1.72 -5.13 -25.19
N ARG A 103 -1.88 -5.47 -23.92
CA ARG A 103 -3.15 -5.45 -23.20
C ARG A 103 -3.09 -4.60 -21.94
N ILE A 104 -4.27 -4.15 -21.53
CA ILE A 104 -4.57 -3.69 -20.17
C ILE A 104 -5.78 -4.45 -19.64
N VAL A 105 -5.81 -4.68 -18.32
CA VAL A 105 -6.99 -5.16 -17.60
C VAL A 105 -7.48 -4.02 -16.71
N VAL A 106 -8.77 -3.70 -16.79
CA VAL A 106 -9.40 -2.61 -16.06
C VAL A 106 -10.41 -3.20 -15.08
N ARG A 107 -10.26 -2.85 -13.81
CA ARG A 107 -11.23 -3.13 -12.74
C ARG A 107 -11.74 -1.81 -12.20
N ARG A 108 -13.03 -1.54 -12.31
CA ARG A 108 -13.59 -0.21 -12.00
C ARG A 108 -15.04 -0.26 -11.52
N PRO A 109 -15.52 0.79 -10.83
CA PRO A 109 -16.94 0.98 -10.58
C PRO A 109 -17.76 0.97 -11.88
N ALA A 110 -18.92 0.33 -11.84
CA ALA A 110 -19.90 0.39 -12.91
C ALA A 110 -20.68 1.72 -12.89
N ASP A 111 -20.90 2.28 -11.69
CA ASP A 111 -21.59 3.56 -11.47
C ASP A 111 -20.55 4.69 -11.29
N PRO A 112 -20.57 5.74 -12.13
CA PRO A 112 -19.72 6.92 -11.95
C PRO A 112 -19.80 7.57 -10.57
N ALA A 113 -20.95 7.48 -9.88
CA ALA A 113 -21.10 8.06 -8.55
C ALA A 113 -20.31 7.32 -7.46
N ALA A 114 -19.88 6.08 -7.73
CA ALA A 114 -19.06 5.28 -6.83
C ALA A 114 -17.55 5.40 -7.13
N PHE A 115 -17.17 6.14 -8.18
CA PHE A 115 -15.77 6.33 -8.53
C PHE A 115 -15.17 7.54 -7.80
N ASN A 116 -14.04 7.34 -7.14
CA ASN A 116 -13.38 8.37 -6.34
C ASN A 116 -12.46 9.32 -7.15
N GLY A 117 -12.40 9.14 -8.47
CA GLY A 117 -11.59 9.94 -9.39
C GLY A 117 -10.16 9.44 -9.59
N THR A 118 -9.71 8.43 -8.84
CA THR A 118 -8.31 7.96 -8.88
C THR A 118 -8.18 6.60 -9.53
N VAL A 119 -7.24 6.51 -10.48
CA VAL A 119 -6.81 5.27 -11.12
C VAL A 119 -5.48 4.83 -10.54
N ILE A 120 -5.39 3.57 -10.11
CA ILE A 120 -4.14 2.88 -9.78
C ILE A 120 -3.66 2.13 -11.03
N ALA A 121 -2.61 2.63 -11.68
CA ALA A 121 -2.02 2.03 -12.86
C ALA A 121 -0.84 1.12 -12.48
N GLU A 122 -1.06 -0.19 -12.43
CA GLU A 122 -0.06 -1.16 -12.03
C GLU A 122 0.79 -1.63 -13.22
N TRP A 123 2.09 -1.40 -13.14
CA TRP A 123 3.05 -2.06 -14.02
C TRP A 123 3.21 -3.51 -13.57
N TYR A 124 2.70 -4.46 -14.36
CA TYR A 124 2.76 -5.88 -14.02
C TYR A 124 4.18 -6.38 -13.78
N ASN A 125 4.35 -7.11 -12.68
CA ASN A 125 5.59 -7.79 -12.40
C ASN A 125 5.74 -9.02 -13.30
N VAL A 126 6.93 -9.24 -13.85
CA VAL A 126 7.21 -10.36 -14.77
C VAL A 126 8.35 -11.27 -14.31
N SER A 127 8.69 -11.25 -13.02
CA SER A 127 9.80 -12.04 -12.47
C SER A 127 9.62 -13.54 -12.67
N ASN A 128 8.37 -14.01 -12.63
CA ASN A 128 8.05 -15.40 -12.93
C ASN A 128 7.98 -15.73 -14.44
N GLN A 129 8.26 -14.78 -15.34
CA GLN A 129 8.10 -14.92 -16.80
C GLN A 129 6.64 -14.94 -17.27
N TRP A 130 5.72 -14.33 -16.54
CA TRP A 130 4.35 -14.03 -16.93
C TRP A 130 3.89 -12.81 -16.11
N ASP A 131 2.78 -12.17 -16.51
CA ASP A 131 2.24 -11.00 -15.80
C ASP A 131 1.75 -11.36 -14.40
N GLN A 132 2.08 -10.53 -13.41
CA GLN A 132 1.59 -10.64 -12.04
C GLN A 132 1.11 -9.27 -11.54
N GLU A 133 -0.08 -9.27 -10.97
CA GLU A 133 -0.80 -8.12 -10.42
C GLU A 133 -0.65 -8.05 -8.89
N VAL A 134 0.59 -7.85 -8.45
CA VAL A 134 0.96 -7.96 -7.04
C VAL A 134 0.25 -6.90 -6.19
N ASP A 135 0.17 -5.65 -6.64
CA ASP A 135 -0.44 -4.59 -5.86
C ASP A 135 -1.97 -4.76 -5.80
N TRP A 136 -2.59 -5.29 -6.86
CA TRP A 136 -3.98 -5.76 -6.79
C TRP A 136 -4.16 -6.86 -5.73
N PHE A 137 -3.35 -7.92 -5.74
CA PHE A 137 -3.47 -8.98 -4.73
C PHE A 137 -3.33 -8.46 -3.30
N GLN A 138 -2.53 -7.41 -3.10
CA GLN A 138 -2.38 -6.79 -1.79
C GLN A 138 -3.55 -5.89 -1.41
N THR A 139 -4.17 -5.14 -2.33
CA THR A 139 -5.03 -4.01 -1.92
C THR A 139 -6.44 -4.00 -2.52
N HIS A 140 -6.83 -5.03 -3.26
CA HIS A 140 -8.10 -5.02 -4.00
C HIS A 140 -9.34 -4.76 -3.14
N GLU A 141 -9.42 -5.29 -1.92
CA GLU A 141 -10.57 -5.08 -1.04
C GLU A 141 -10.76 -3.58 -0.73
N HIS A 142 -9.66 -2.90 -0.38
CA HIS A 142 -9.67 -1.46 -0.14
C HIS A 142 -9.94 -0.66 -1.42
N LEU A 143 -9.29 -1.01 -2.53
CA LEU A 143 -9.49 -0.31 -3.81
C LEU A 143 -10.96 -0.36 -4.26
N VAL A 144 -11.62 -1.50 -4.08
CA VAL A 144 -13.04 -1.68 -4.43
C VAL A 144 -13.94 -0.90 -3.47
N ARG A 145 -13.69 -0.99 -2.16
CA ARG A 145 -14.49 -0.30 -1.14
C ARG A 145 -14.43 1.22 -1.27
N GLU A 146 -13.25 1.78 -1.54
CA GLU A 146 -13.04 3.23 -1.63
C GLU A 146 -13.30 3.80 -3.02
N GLY A 147 -13.74 2.99 -3.98
CA GLY A 147 -14.16 3.51 -5.28
C GLY A 147 -13.00 3.80 -6.24
N TYR A 148 -11.83 3.18 -6.06
CA TYR A 148 -10.71 3.30 -7.01
C TYR A 148 -10.98 2.52 -8.29
N ALA A 149 -10.43 2.99 -9.40
CA ALA A 149 -10.25 2.16 -10.59
C ALA A 149 -8.82 1.61 -10.58
N TRP A 150 -8.64 0.37 -11.00
CA TRP A 150 -7.34 -0.26 -11.14
C TRP A 150 -7.11 -0.68 -12.60
N VAL A 151 -5.89 -0.45 -13.10
CA VAL A 151 -5.49 -0.77 -14.47
C VAL A 151 -4.15 -1.50 -14.45
N GLY A 152 -4.16 -2.80 -14.75
CA GLY A 152 -2.96 -3.60 -14.90
C GLY A 152 -2.39 -3.53 -16.32
N VAL A 153 -1.10 -3.25 -16.47
CA VAL A 153 -0.45 -3.00 -17.76
C VAL A 153 0.60 -4.06 -18.09
N SER A 154 0.39 -4.79 -19.20
CA SER A 154 1.38 -5.73 -19.75
C SER A 154 2.48 -4.97 -20.52
N ALA A 155 3.40 -4.29 -19.83
CA ALA A 155 4.40 -3.44 -20.48
C ALA A 155 5.63 -4.19 -21.02
N GLN A 156 5.93 -5.39 -20.50
CA GLN A 156 7.21 -6.07 -20.73
C GLN A 156 7.11 -7.36 -21.56
N ARG A 157 8.19 -7.65 -22.30
CA ARG A 157 8.24 -8.82 -23.18
C ARG A 157 8.16 -10.14 -22.43
N ALA A 158 8.69 -10.23 -21.21
CA ALA A 158 8.67 -11.48 -20.44
C ALA A 158 7.24 -11.93 -20.08
N GLY A 159 6.34 -10.98 -19.82
CA GLY A 159 4.92 -11.24 -19.56
C GLY A 159 4.19 -11.82 -20.78
N VAL A 160 4.54 -11.34 -21.98
CA VAL A 160 3.84 -11.65 -23.22
C VAL A 160 4.46 -12.80 -24.02
N HIS A 161 5.78 -12.78 -24.21
CA HIS A 161 6.51 -13.59 -25.22
C HIS A 161 7.31 -14.76 -24.64
N SER A 162 7.38 -14.92 -23.33
CA SER A 162 8.11 -16.06 -22.75
C SER A 162 7.40 -17.40 -23.05
N ALA A 163 8.08 -18.51 -22.73
CA ALA A 163 7.51 -19.84 -22.84
C ALA A 163 6.30 -20.09 -21.90
N THR A 164 6.07 -19.21 -20.94
CA THR A 164 4.96 -19.25 -19.97
C THR A 164 4.10 -17.98 -20.03
N GLY A 165 4.43 -17.05 -20.94
CA GLY A 165 3.74 -15.79 -21.08
C GLY A 165 2.41 -15.92 -21.83
N LEU A 166 1.69 -14.81 -21.93
CA LEU A 166 0.31 -14.75 -22.44
C LEU A 166 0.13 -15.45 -23.79
N ARG A 167 1.04 -15.23 -24.74
CA ARG A 167 0.93 -15.83 -26.08
C ARG A 167 0.97 -17.36 -26.05
N THR A 168 1.70 -17.94 -25.11
CA THR A 168 1.77 -19.38 -24.93
C THR A 168 0.58 -19.89 -24.12
N TRP A 169 0.14 -19.13 -23.11
CA TRP A 169 -0.98 -19.51 -22.24
C TRP A 169 -2.32 -19.57 -22.98
N SER A 170 -2.63 -18.56 -23.81
CA SER A 170 -3.84 -18.54 -24.65
C SER A 170 -3.50 -18.02 -26.05
N PRO A 171 -3.04 -18.89 -26.97
CA PRO A 171 -2.64 -18.48 -28.32
C PRO A 171 -3.76 -17.86 -29.16
N GLU A 172 -5.00 -18.32 -28.97
CA GLU A 172 -6.15 -17.77 -29.70
C GLU A 172 -6.49 -16.35 -29.22
N ARG A 173 -6.42 -16.10 -27.90
CA ARG A 173 -6.72 -14.79 -27.32
C ARG A 173 -5.57 -13.79 -27.49
N TYR A 174 -4.34 -14.20 -27.19
CA TYR A 174 -3.18 -13.31 -27.09
C TYR A 174 -2.17 -13.45 -28.23
N GLY A 175 -2.40 -14.33 -29.20
CA GLY A 175 -1.42 -14.60 -30.27
C GLY A 175 -1.00 -13.39 -31.09
N THR A 176 -1.82 -12.33 -31.10
CA THR A 176 -1.57 -11.05 -31.79
C THR A 176 -0.76 -10.05 -30.98
N LEU A 177 -0.58 -10.25 -29.66
CA LEU A 177 0.23 -9.35 -28.83
C LEU A 177 1.69 -9.36 -29.32
N ASP A 178 2.28 -8.17 -29.41
CA ASP A 178 3.67 -7.97 -29.79
C ASP A 178 4.30 -6.77 -29.08
N LEU A 179 5.44 -7.01 -28.44
CA LEU A 179 6.26 -6.00 -27.74
C LEU A 179 7.68 -6.02 -28.29
N THR A 180 7.82 -6.47 -29.54
CA THR A 180 9.11 -6.74 -30.19
C THR A 180 9.24 -6.12 -31.56
N ASP A 181 8.20 -5.41 -32.05
CA ASP A 181 8.15 -4.84 -33.39
C ASP A 181 8.55 -5.88 -34.46
N GLY A 182 7.77 -6.98 -34.54
CA GLY A 182 8.06 -8.08 -35.47
C GLY A 182 9.37 -8.81 -35.18
N GLY A 183 9.89 -8.74 -33.96
CA GLY A 183 11.12 -9.38 -33.51
C GLY A 183 12.39 -8.54 -33.73
N THR A 184 12.28 -7.27 -34.14
CA THR A 184 13.44 -6.38 -34.30
C THR A 184 13.97 -5.87 -32.97
N VAL A 185 13.11 -5.78 -31.95
CA VAL A 185 13.45 -5.37 -30.58
C VAL A 185 13.55 -6.58 -29.67
N THR A 186 14.76 -6.81 -29.15
CA THR A 186 15.09 -8.00 -28.35
C THR A 186 15.32 -7.71 -26.86
N ASP A 187 15.02 -6.49 -26.43
CA ASP A 187 15.12 -6.00 -25.05
C ASP A 187 13.79 -5.30 -24.64
N ASP A 188 13.70 -4.78 -23.42
CA ASP A 188 12.49 -4.12 -22.91
C ASP A 188 12.55 -2.58 -23.05
N THR A 189 13.35 -2.03 -23.95
CA THR A 189 13.44 -0.56 -24.10
C THR A 189 12.18 0.08 -24.67
N LEU A 190 11.27 -0.72 -25.24
CA LEU A 190 9.92 -0.28 -25.63
C LEU A 190 8.96 -0.13 -24.44
N SER A 191 9.20 -0.86 -23.35
CA SER A 191 8.25 -0.93 -22.22
C SER A 191 7.95 0.42 -21.59
N TRP A 192 8.92 1.35 -21.65
CA TRP A 192 8.78 2.71 -21.14
C TRP A 192 7.63 3.46 -21.81
N ASP A 193 7.66 3.53 -23.14
CA ASP A 193 6.65 4.28 -23.88
C ASP A 193 5.34 3.50 -23.98
N VAL A 194 5.39 2.16 -24.04
CA VAL A 194 4.19 1.32 -23.96
C VAL A 194 3.43 1.57 -22.65
N PHE A 195 4.13 1.70 -21.52
CA PHE A 195 3.50 2.05 -20.25
C PHE A 195 2.94 3.48 -20.27
N SER A 196 3.70 4.47 -20.76
CA SER A 196 3.21 5.84 -20.92
C SER A 196 1.93 5.91 -21.77
N GLN A 197 1.92 5.22 -22.92
CA GLN A 197 0.77 5.17 -23.83
C GLN A 197 -0.43 4.43 -23.20
N ALA A 198 -0.20 3.42 -22.35
CA ALA A 198 -1.26 2.78 -21.60
C ALA A 198 -1.92 3.72 -20.59
N VAL A 199 -1.13 4.54 -19.88
CA VAL A 199 -1.65 5.58 -18.99
C VAL A 199 -2.37 6.68 -19.80
N GLN A 200 -1.81 7.10 -20.92
CA GLN A 200 -2.43 8.05 -21.83
C GLN A 200 -3.79 7.56 -22.34
N ALA A 201 -3.91 6.28 -22.70
CA ALA A 201 -5.17 5.67 -23.13
C ALA A 201 -6.27 5.67 -22.05
N VAL A 202 -5.88 5.70 -20.77
CA VAL A 202 -6.82 5.79 -19.65
C VAL A 202 -7.30 7.23 -19.45
N ARG A 203 -6.40 8.22 -19.61
CA ARG A 203 -6.73 9.64 -19.46
C ARG A 203 -7.49 10.21 -20.64
N GLU A 204 -6.95 10.03 -21.84
CA GLU A 204 -7.44 10.65 -23.07
C GLU A 204 -7.65 9.58 -24.16
N PRO A 205 -8.61 8.67 -23.98
CA PRO A 205 -8.80 7.54 -24.88
C PRO A 205 -9.13 7.98 -26.31
N THR A 206 -8.37 7.45 -27.26
CA THR A 206 -8.76 7.46 -28.68
C THR A 206 -9.51 6.16 -29.02
N GLY A 207 -10.76 6.31 -29.48
CA GLY A 207 -11.62 5.17 -29.82
C GLY A 207 -12.44 4.67 -28.63
N THR A 208 -12.14 3.48 -28.14
CA THR A 208 -12.83 2.90 -26.98
C THR A 208 -12.25 3.48 -25.70
N ALA A 209 -13.09 4.01 -24.79
CA ALA A 209 -12.65 4.45 -23.47
C ALA A 209 -12.53 3.24 -22.52
N PRO A 210 -11.33 2.86 -22.02
CA PRO A 210 -11.18 1.71 -21.11
C PRO A 210 -11.96 1.87 -19.81
N LEU A 211 -12.09 3.12 -19.33
CA LEU A 211 -12.86 3.44 -18.13
C LEU A 211 -14.36 3.63 -18.39
N GLY A 212 -14.83 3.47 -19.63
CA GLY A 212 -16.21 3.75 -20.00
C GLY A 212 -16.59 5.21 -19.72
N PRO A 213 -17.60 5.48 -18.86
CA PRO A 213 -18.03 6.84 -18.54
C PRO A 213 -17.22 7.53 -17.43
N LEU A 214 -16.27 6.86 -16.78
CA LEU A 214 -15.49 7.45 -15.69
C LEU A 214 -14.40 8.38 -16.24
N ASP A 215 -14.11 9.44 -15.50
CA ASP A 215 -13.07 10.43 -15.85
C ASP A 215 -11.89 10.32 -14.89
N ALA A 216 -10.71 9.92 -15.40
CA ALA A 216 -9.52 9.75 -14.59
C ALA A 216 -8.94 11.11 -14.16
N GLU A 217 -9.45 11.65 -13.04
CA GLU A 217 -8.94 12.89 -12.46
C GLU A 217 -7.47 12.75 -12.04
N ARG A 218 -7.13 11.57 -11.50
CA ARG A 218 -5.80 11.23 -10.98
C ARG A 218 -5.35 9.85 -11.47
N VAL A 219 -4.08 9.72 -11.84
CA VAL A 219 -3.45 8.43 -12.14
C VAL A 219 -2.19 8.25 -11.31
N VAL A 220 -2.22 7.26 -10.43
CA VAL A 220 -1.08 6.85 -9.59
C VAL A 220 -0.48 5.58 -10.18
N ALA A 221 0.77 5.66 -10.64
CA ALA A 221 1.47 4.47 -11.12
C ALA A 221 2.05 3.67 -9.93
N THR A 222 1.94 2.35 -9.98
CA THR A 222 2.46 1.46 -8.93
C THR A 222 3.09 0.21 -9.52
N GLY A 223 3.98 -0.40 -8.75
CA GLY A 223 4.57 -1.69 -9.09
C GLY A 223 5.41 -2.21 -7.95
N HIS A 224 5.53 -3.54 -7.89
CA HIS A 224 6.23 -4.25 -6.84
C HIS A 224 7.51 -4.93 -7.35
N SER A 225 8.58 -4.92 -6.57
CA SER A 225 9.80 -5.68 -6.85
C SER A 225 10.44 -5.26 -8.19
N GLN A 226 10.61 -6.17 -9.15
CA GLN A 226 11.15 -5.85 -10.47
C GLN A 226 10.40 -4.71 -11.18
N SER A 227 9.05 -4.66 -11.12
CA SER A 227 8.31 -3.54 -11.73
C SER A 227 8.45 -2.24 -10.92
N ALA A 228 8.68 -2.30 -9.61
CA ALA A 228 9.12 -1.13 -8.83
C ALA A 228 10.49 -0.63 -9.31
N GLY A 229 11.42 -1.54 -9.63
CA GLY A 229 12.70 -1.18 -10.24
C GLY A 229 12.56 -0.52 -11.62
N ARG A 230 11.58 -0.96 -12.43
CA ARG A 230 11.20 -0.31 -13.68
C ARG A 230 10.65 1.09 -13.41
N LEU A 231 9.66 1.21 -12.53
CA LEU A 231 9.05 2.49 -12.20
C LEU A 231 10.02 3.47 -11.55
N TRP A 232 11.00 2.98 -10.78
CA TRP A 232 12.10 3.81 -10.28
C TRP A 232 12.91 4.43 -11.42
N SER A 233 13.25 3.67 -12.46
CA SER A 233 13.89 4.24 -13.66
C SER A 233 12.93 5.13 -14.45
N TYR A 234 11.65 4.76 -14.54
CA TYR A 234 10.63 5.53 -15.25
C TYR A 234 10.46 6.92 -14.64
N VAL A 235 10.19 7.03 -13.34
CA VAL A 235 9.93 8.32 -12.67
C VAL A 235 11.15 9.23 -12.70
N ASN A 236 12.36 8.66 -12.63
CA ASN A 236 13.58 9.44 -12.69
C ASN A 236 13.99 9.84 -14.12
N SER A 237 13.68 9.06 -15.14
CA SER A 237 14.22 9.28 -16.49
C SER A 237 13.17 9.57 -17.56
N VAL A 238 12.05 8.87 -17.55
CA VAL A 238 11.05 8.89 -18.63
C VAL A 238 9.91 9.85 -18.31
N ASP A 239 9.40 9.81 -17.08
CA ASP A 239 8.27 10.63 -16.65
C ASP A 239 8.50 12.14 -16.83
N PRO A 240 9.71 12.72 -16.60
CA PRO A 240 9.97 14.13 -16.90
C PRO A 240 9.77 14.53 -18.37
N LEU A 241 9.71 13.55 -19.28
CA LEU A 241 9.43 13.73 -20.70
C LEU A 241 7.98 13.38 -21.06
N ALA A 242 7.42 12.36 -20.40
CA ALA A 242 6.09 11.81 -20.69
C ALA A 242 4.98 12.61 -20.01
N ASP A 243 5.14 12.94 -18.72
CA ASP A 243 4.21 13.74 -17.91
C ASP A 243 2.77 13.21 -17.93
N VAL A 244 2.61 11.89 -17.74
CA VAL A 244 1.30 11.20 -17.82
C VAL A 244 0.79 10.66 -16.49
N VAL A 245 1.61 10.61 -15.43
CA VAL A 245 1.19 10.14 -14.08
C VAL A 245 1.22 11.30 -13.08
N ASP A 246 0.31 11.30 -12.11
CA ASP A 246 0.27 12.33 -11.06
C ASP A 246 1.13 11.96 -9.85
N ALA A 247 1.38 10.66 -9.63
CA ALA A 247 2.27 10.17 -8.60
C ALA A 247 2.78 8.76 -8.93
N VAL A 248 3.88 8.37 -8.28
CA VAL A 248 4.43 7.02 -8.38
C VAL A 248 4.60 6.39 -6.99
N VAL A 249 4.05 5.20 -6.83
CA VAL A 249 4.24 4.33 -5.67
C VAL A 249 5.25 3.24 -6.04
N LEU A 250 6.34 3.16 -5.29
CA LEU A 250 7.38 2.15 -5.44
C LEU A 250 7.25 1.16 -4.27
N HIS A 251 6.80 -0.05 -4.56
CA HIS A 251 6.60 -1.10 -3.57
C HIS A 251 7.76 -2.12 -3.62
N GLY A 252 8.46 -2.33 -2.51
CA GLY A 252 9.54 -3.31 -2.43
C GLY A 252 10.77 -2.93 -3.25
N GLY A 253 11.28 -1.72 -3.03
CA GLY A 253 12.48 -1.17 -3.66
C GLY A 253 12.54 0.36 -3.65
N GLY A 254 13.19 0.93 -4.68
CA GLY A 254 12.97 2.33 -5.06
C GLY A 254 14.15 3.28 -4.97
N GLY A 255 15.39 2.79 -4.86
CA GLY A 255 16.65 3.53 -5.08
C GLY A 255 16.73 4.98 -4.56
N ALA A 256 17.60 5.80 -5.14
CA ALA A 256 17.59 7.25 -4.91
C ALA A 256 16.70 7.93 -5.96
N ILE A 257 15.89 8.90 -5.55
CA ILE A 257 15.06 9.75 -6.41
C ILE A 257 15.80 11.07 -6.65
N ARG A 258 15.80 11.53 -7.91
CA ARG A 258 16.35 12.83 -8.30
C ARG A 258 15.62 13.98 -7.59
N ASP A 259 16.34 15.07 -7.36
CA ASP A 259 15.83 16.25 -6.65
C ASP A 259 15.20 17.30 -7.58
N ASP A 260 15.20 17.05 -8.89
CA ASP A 260 14.69 17.94 -9.94
C ASP A 260 13.44 17.42 -10.66
N ILE A 261 12.83 16.31 -10.18
CA ILE A 261 11.55 15.82 -10.70
C ILE A 261 10.36 16.56 -10.06
N ALA A 262 9.24 16.64 -10.79
CA ALA A 262 8.01 17.29 -10.33
C ALA A 262 6.99 16.30 -9.74
N THR A 263 7.12 15.02 -10.08
CA THR A 263 6.17 13.97 -9.73
C THR A 263 6.37 13.50 -8.28
N PRO A 264 5.34 13.54 -7.43
CA PRO A 264 5.36 12.91 -6.10
C PRO A 264 5.71 11.43 -6.17
N VAL A 265 6.62 10.99 -5.29
CA VAL A 265 7.03 9.60 -5.15
C VAL A 265 6.80 9.13 -3.72
N PHE A 266 6.12 7.99 -3.59
CA PHE A 266 5.97 7.28 -2.33
C PHE A 266 6.69 5.94 -2.41
N LYS A 267 7.53 5.62 -1.43
CA LYS A 267 8.15 4.30 -1.29
C LYS A 267 7.55 3.56 -0.10
N ILE A 268 7.16 2.30 -0.31
CA ILE A 268 6.79 1.39 0.76
C ILE A 268 7.65 0.14 0.69
N ASN A 269 8.32 -0.18 1.79
CA ASN A 269 9.28 -1.27 1.87
C ASN A 269 8.99 -2.16 3.08
N SER A 270 9.13 -3.46 2.90
CA SER A 270 9.09 -4.43 3.98
C SER A 270 10.43 -4.50 4.74
N GLU A 271 10.45 -5.15 5.91
CA GLU A 271 11.69 -5.47 6.61
C GLU A 271 12.65 -6.30 5.73
N THR A 272 12.12 -7.18 4.87
CA THR A 272 12.92 -7.92 3.88
C THR A 272 13.67 -6.97 2.96
N ASP A 273 12.95 -6.04 2.34
CA ASP A 273 13.49 -5.14 1.30
C ASP A 273 14.63 -4.29 1.85
N VAL A 274 14.41 -3.70 3.03
CA VAL A 274 15.41 -2.90 3.73
C VAL A 274 16.58 -3.77 4.18
N GLY A 275 16.29 -4.95 4.74
CA GLY A 275 17.29 -5.85 5.31
C GLY A 275 18.30 -6.37 4.28
N ILE A 276 17.89 -6.57 3.03
CA ILE A 276 18.76 -7.04 1.94
C ILE A 276 19.14 -5.95 0.93
N ASP A 277 18.76 -4.69 1.19
CA ASP A 277 18.90 -3.55 0.27
C ASP A 277 18.32 -3.85 -1.13
N LEU A 278 17.14 -4.48 -1.17
CA LEU A 278 16.49 -4.88 -2.41
C LEU A 278 16.23 -3.64 -3.27
N LEU A 279 16.84 -3.61 -4.47
CA LEU A 279 16.69 -2.50 -5.42
C LEU A 279 16.96 -1.11 -4.78
N GLY A 280 17.87 -1.06 -3.81
CA GLY A 280 18.26 0.17 -3.13
C GLY A 280 17.28 0.63 -2.03
N ALA A 281 16.42 -0.24 -1.50
CA ALA A 281 15.48 0.11 -0.43
C ALA A 281 16.16 0.68 0.83
N ALA A 282 17.41 0.30 1.12
CA ALA A 282 18.18 0.87 2.24
C ALA A 282 18.96 2.15 1.87
N GLN A 283 18.82 2.65 0.63
CA GLN A 283 19.37 3.93 0.17
C GLN A 283 18.41 5.07 0.50
N ARG A 284 18.20 5.29 1.80
CA ARG A 284 17.24 6.25 2.34
C ARG A 284 17.58 7.69 1.92
N GLN A 285 16.52 8.45 1.67
CA GLN A 285 16.55 9.91 1.54
C GLN A 285 15.62 10.50 2.59
N PRO A 286 15.90 11.71 3.09
CA PRO A 286 14.95 12.40 3.93
C PRO A 286 13.67 12.68 3.14
N ASP A 287 12.54 12.63 3.84
CA ASP A 287 11.25 13.07 3.36
C ASP A 287 11.30 14.52 2.83
N THR A 288 10.59 14.78 1.72
CA THR A 288 10.49 16.12 1.08
C THR A 288 9.04 16.42 0.69
N ASP A 289 8.76 17.58 0.09
CA ASP A 289 7.40 17.89 -0.40
C ASP A 289 6.95 16.99 -1.58
N LEU A 290 7.85 16.17 -2.14
CA LEU A 290 7.61 15.24 -3.25
C LEU A 290 8.11 13.80 -2.97
N LEU A 291 8.63 13.52 -1.78
CA LEU A 291 9.14 12.20 -1.42
C LEU A 291 8.68 11.78 -0.03
N ARG A 292 8.07 10.60 0.06
CA ARG A 292 7.73 9.91 1.31
C ARG A 292 8.24 8.48 1.28
N THR A 293 8.72 7.97 2.41
CA THR A 293 9.13 6.57 2.54
C THR A 293 8.60 5.96 3.83
N TRP A 294 7.90 4.84 3.72
CA TRP A 294 7.48 4.00 4.83
C TRP A 294 8.19 2.65 4.78
N GLU A 295 8.53 2.16 5.96
CA GLU A 295 9.16 0.85 6.14
C GLU A 295 8.36 0.09 7.21
N VAL A 296 7.87 -1.11 6.88
CA VAL A 296 7.00 -1.90 7.77
C VAL A 296 7.82 -3.01 8.43
N ALA A 297 8.02 -2.89 9.75
CA ALA A 297 8.82 -3.84 10.52
C ALA A 297 8.11 -5.20 10.64
N GLY A 298 8.88 -6.28 10.59
CA GLY A 298 8.36 -7.65 10.58
C GLY A 298 7.71 -8.10 9.27
N ALA A 299 7.25 -7.21 8.39
CA ALA A 299 6.70 -7.56 7.08
C ALA A 299 7.76 -8.17 6.14
N SER A 300 7.30 -8.91 5.13
CA SER A 300 8.18 -9.56 4.14
C SER A 300 7.81 -9.23 2.70
N HIS A 301 8.77 -9.33 1.79
CA HIS A 301 8.58 -9.04 0.36
C HIS A 301 7.52 -9.95 -0.30
N GLY A 302 7.54 -11.24 0.07
CA GLY A 302 6.47 -12.19 -0.25
C GLY A 302 5.71 -12.57 1.01
N ASP A 303 4.92 -11.63 1.56
CA ASP A 303 4.09 -11.89 2.73
C ASP A 303 2.95 -12.90 2.47
N TRP A 304 2.28 -13.27 3.55
CA TRP A 304 1.24 -14.28 3.47
C TRP A 304 0.09 -13.91 2.53
N LYS A 305 -0.40 -12.67 2.60
CA LYS A 305 -1.53 -12.22 1.78
C LYS A 305 -1.21 -12.39 0.30
N LEU A 306 -0.03 -11.93 -0.14
CA LEU A 306 0.40 -12.14 -1.51
C LEU A 306 0.42 -13.62 -1.88
N ILE A 307 1.00 -14.48 -1.04
CA ILE A 307 1.12 -15.91 -1.32
C ILE A 307 -0.25 -16.59 -1.43
N THR A 308 -1.21 -16.27 -0.55
CA THR A 308 -2.53 -16.91 -0.55
C THR A 308 -3.46 -16.41 -1.63
N ASP A 309 -3.50 -15.11 -1.88
CA ASP A 309 -4.40 -14.52 -2.89
C ASP A 309 -3.92 -14.83 -4.30
N TYR A 310 -2.62 -14.67 -4.55
CA TYR A 310 -2.05 -15.09 -5.83
C TYR A 310 -2.13 -16.61 -6.03
N GLY A 311 -1.95 -17.39 -4.97
CA GLY A 311 -1.76 -18.83 -5.07
C GLY A 311 -2.98 -19.56 -5.66
N ARG A 312 -4.20 -19.15 -5.31
CA ARG A 312 -5.44 -19.71 -5.88
C ARG A 312 -5.50 -19.51 -7.40
N LEU A 313 -5.25 -18.29 -7.86
CA LEU A 313 -5.28 -17.93 -9.27
C LEU A 313 -4.12 -18.56 -10.05
N ARG A 314 -2.93 -18.65 -9.45
CA ARG A 314 -1.78 -19.32 -10.05
C ARG A 314 -2.02 -20.83 -10.22
N ILE A 315 -2.63 -21.50 -9.24
CA ILE A 315 -3.01 -22.90 -9.38
C ILE A 315 -4.02 -23.06 -10.52
N ARG A 316 -5.02 -22.18 -10.61
CA ARG A 316 -6.03 -22.19 -11.67
C ARG A 316 -5.41 -22.04 -13.07
N ASP A 317 -4.57 -21.02 -13.26
CA ASP A 317 -4.15 -20.62 -14.61
C ASP A 317 -2.77 -21.19 -15.02
N ILE A 318 -1.88 -21.47 -14.07
CA ILE A 318 -0.53 -22.01 -14.32
C ILE A 318 -0.41 -23.48 -13.90
N GLY A 319 -1.29 -23.97 -13.01
CA GLY A 319 -1.25 -25.35 -12.53
C GLY A 319 -0.19 -25.62 -11.45
N THR A 320 0.40 -24.57 -10.87
CA THR A 320 1.40 -24.69 -9.79
C THR A 320 1.10 -23.72 -8.66
N ALA A 321 1.33 -24.14 -7.42
CA ALA A 321 1.29 -23.26 -6.26
C ALA A 321 2.58 -22.43 -6.16
N PRO A 322 2.54 -21.22 -5.59
CA PRO A 322 3.74 -20.51 -5.17
C PRO A 322 4.44 -21.25 -4.01
N GLY A 323 5.72 -20.96 -3.80
CA GLY A 323 6.42 -21.41 -2.59
C GLY A 323 5.74 -20.84 -1.35
N GLY A 324 5.71 -21.61 -0.26
CA GLY A 324 5.05 -21.19 0.98
C GLY A 324 3.52 -21.28 0.98
N TYR A 325 2.89 -21.66 -0.13
CA TYR A 325 1.42 -21.79 -0.20
C TYR A 325 0.89 -22.87 0.76
N PRO A 326 -0.25 -22.64 1.46
CA PRO A 326 -0.86 -23.63 2.33
C PRO A 326 -1.00 -25.03 1.70
N GLY A 327 -0.70 -26.07 2.47
CA GLY A 327 -0.78 -27.45 2.01
C GLY A 327 0.36 -27.90 1.09
N THR A 328 1.34 -27.04 0.81
CA THR A 328 2.58 -27.41 0.11
C THR A 328 3.70 -27.74 1.10
N PRO A 329 4.71 -28.55 0.71
CA PRO A 329 5.86 -28.80 1.58
C PRO A 329 6.61 -27.52 1.93
N GLN A 330 6.89 -27.30 3.20
CA GLN A 330 7.79 -26.23 3.65
C GLN A 330 9.20 -26.48 3.11
N THR A 331 9.73 -25.52 2.36
CA THR A 331 11.06 -25.61 1.75
C THR A 331 12.08 -24.65 2.37
N CYS A 332 11.61 -23.61 3.05
CA CYS A 332 12.47 -22.62 3.70
C CYS A 332 12.93 -23.11 5.08
N ASP A 333 13.98 -22.49 5.61
CA ASP A 333 14.59 -22.86 6.89
C ASP A 333 13.65 -22.54 8.06
N GLN A 334 12.80 -21.52 7.92
CA GLN A 334 11.71 -21.16 8.84
C GLN A 334 10.36 -21.16 8.10
N PRO A 335 9.22 -21.29 8.81
CA PRO A 335 7.90 -21.17 8.20
C PRO A 335 7.78 -19.85 7.44
N SER A 336 7.49 -19.93 6.15
CA SER A 336 7.52 -18.82 5.19
C SER A 336 6.25 -17.95 5.24
N GLY A 337 6.38 -16.70 4.80
CA GLY A 337 5.29 -15.71 4.74
C GLY A 337 5.10 -15.01 6.08
N SER A 338 5.63 -13.79 6.22
CA SER A 338 5.31 -12.94 7.38
C SER A 338 3.80 -12.65 7.46
N ARG A 339 3.27 -12.56 8.69
CA ARG A 339 1.86 -12.25 8.96
C ARG A 339 1.64 -10.81 9.41
N VAL A 340 2.66 -9.96 9.30
CA VAL A 340 2.45 -8.52 9.44
C VAL A 340 1.71 -8.03 8.18
N PRO A 341 0.48 -7.50 8.31
CA PRO A 341 -0.37 -7.13 7.17
C PRO A 341 0.08 -5.80 6.56
N GLN A 342 1.21 -5.80 5.83
CA GLN A 342 1.74 -4.61 5.17
C GLN A 342 0.71 -4.00 4.20
N HIS A 343 -0.17 -4.80 3.63
CA HIS A 343 -1.20 -4.35 2.73
C HIS A 343 -2.19 -3.35 3.34
N MET A 344 -2.44 -3.40 4.65
CA MET A 344 -3.26 -2.38 5.32
C MET A 344 -2.55 -1.01 5.30
N VAL A 345 -1.23 -1.01 5.45
CA VAL A 345 -0.40 0.20 5.35
C VAL A 345 -0.32 0.69 3.90
N GLN A 346 -0.23 -0.24 2.94
CA GLN A 346 -0.29 0.09 1.51
C GLN A 346 -1.64 0.69 1.10
N SER A 347 -2.74 0.20 1.69
CA SER A 347 -4.08 0.74 1.47
C SER A 347 -4.18 2.20 1.92
N ALA A 348 -3.81 2.49 3.18
CA ALA A 348 -3.76 3.87 3.69
C ALA A 348 -2.82 4.77 2.88
N LEU A 349 -1.71 4.23 2.38
CA LEU A 349 -0.79 4.94 1.50
C LEU A 349 -1.48 5.41 0.22
N TYR A 350 -2.31 4.59 -0.42
CA TYR A 350 -3.02 5.00 -1.64
C TYR A 350 -3.96 6.17 -1.38
N ASP A 351 -4.68 6.18 -0.25
CA ASP A 351 -5.50 7.32 0.17
C ASP A 351 -4.68 8.59 0.38
N HIS A 352 -3.54 8.47 1.07
CA HIS A 352 -2.64 9.61 1.25
C HIS A 352 -2.07 10.12 -0.06
N VAL A 353 -1.68 9.24 -0.98
CA VAL A 353 -1.17 9.65 -2.30
C VAL A 353 -2.28 10.31 -3.11
N ALA A 354 -3.50 9.77 -3.09
CA ALA A 354 -4.65 10.34 -3.77
C ALA A 354 -4.98 11.75 -3.25
N ALA A 355 -4.93 11.96 -1.93
CA ALA A 355 -5.08 13.28 -1.32
C ALA A 355 -3.91 14.22 -1.65
N TRP A 356 -2.68 13.71 -1.61
CA TRP A 356 -1.47 14.47 -1.91
C TRP A 356 -1.50 15.07 -3.32
N VAL A 357 -1.93 14.29 -4.32
CA VAL A 357 -2.06 14.79 -5.70
C VAL A 357 -3.31 15.64 -5.90
N ALA A 358 -4.40 15.40 -5.16
CA ALA A 358 -5.65 16.13 -5.32
C ALA A 358 -5.57 17.56 -4.77
N ASP A 359 -4.99 17.75 -3.58
CA ASP A 359 -5.04 19.03 -2.87
C ASP A 359 -3.73 19.42 -2.17
N GLY A 360 -2.67 18.62 -2.30
CA GLY A 360 -1.37 18.89 -1.68
C GLY A 360 -1.28 18.47 -0.22
N THR A 361 -2.24 17.71 0.32
CA THR A 361 -2.16 17.14 1.67
C THR A 361 -1.01 16.14 1.75
N ALA A 362 0.09 16.55 2.36
CA ALA A 362 1.28 15.72 2.45
C ALA A 362 1.03 14.48 3.31
N PRO A 363 1.46 13.27 2.88
CA PRO A 363 1.34 12.07 3.69
C PRO A 363 2.16 12.16 4.99
N PRO A 364 1.78 11.42 6.05
CA PRO A 364 2.56 11.38 7.28
C PRO A 364 3.96 10.79 7.06
N SER A 365 4.93 11.28 7.81
CA SER A 365 6.26 10.66 7.90
C SER A 365 6.24 9.44 8.82
N ALA A 366 7.17 8.50 8.62
CA ALA A 366 7.40 7.38 9.53
C ALA A 366 8.89 7.28 9.91
N SER A 367 9.15 6.75 11.11
CA SER A 367 10.52 6.42 11.49
C SER A 367 10.99 5.20 10.67
N PRO A 368 12.24 5.15 10.22
CA PRO A 368 12.74 4.00 9.47
C PRO A 368 13.01 2.81 10.40
N ILE A 369 13.10 1.60 9.83
CA ILE A 369 13.59 0.40 10.51
C ILE A 369 15.03 0.65 10.99
N GLU A 370 15.33 0.23 12.20
CA GLU A 370 16.65 0.38 12.79
C GLU A 370 17.63 -0.64 12.18
N LEU A 371 18.79 -0.16 11.77
CA LEU A 371 19.85 -0.98 11.17
C LEU A 371 21.16 -0.83 11.93
N THR A 372 21.89 -1.93 12.11
CA THR A 372 23.28 -1.92 12.56
C THR A 372 24.20 -1.30 11.49
N GLU A 373 25.36 -0.80 11.88
CA GLU A 373 26.29 -0.14 10.94
C GLU A 373 27.14 -1.13 10.10
N ASP A 374 27.66 -2.21 10.70
CA ASP A 374 28.53 -3.19 10.02
C ASP A 374 28.55 -4.58 10.73
N PRO A 375 28.03 -5.66 10.11
CA PRO A 375 27.25 -5.65 8.88
C PRO A 375 25.92 -4.92 9.08
N ARG A 376 25.36 -4.36 8.02
CA ARG A 376 24.01 -3.78 8.04
C ARG A 376 22.99 -4.90 8.18
N THR A 377 22.30 -4.93 9.31
CA THR A 377 21.24 -5.88 9.62
C THR A 377 20.17 -5.20 10.45
N VAL A 378 18.94 -5.70 10.40
CA VAL A 378 17.82 -5.19 11.21
C VAL A 378 18.13 -5.39 12.69
N VAL A 379 18.02 -4.32 13.47
CA VAL A 379 18.12 -4.38 14.94
C VAL A 379 16.86 -5.05 15.47
N ARG A 380 17.01 -5.98 16.41
CA ARG A 380 15.92 -6.77 16.97
C ARG A 380 15.83 -6.61 18.48
N ASP A 381 14.63 -6.75 19.03
CA ASP A 381 14.40 -6.87 20.47
C ASP A 381 14.71 -8.28 21.00
N GLU A 382 14.40 -8.52 22.28
CA GLU A 382 14.64 -9.79 22.96
C GLU A 382 13.77 -10.95 22.44
N LEU A 383 12.65 -10.66 21.77
CA LEU A 383 11.78 -11.64 21.12
C LEU A 383 12.22 -11.93 19.68
N GLY A 384 13.17 -11.16 19.16
CA GLY A 384 13.66 -11.28 17.79
C GLY A 384 12.88 -10.45 16.78
N LEU A 385 12.05 -9.50 17.23
CA LEU A 385 11.23 -8.63 16.38
C LEU A 385 12.00 -7.37 15.99
N GLY A 386 11.89 -6.95 14.73
CA GLY A 386 12.59 -5.76 14.22
C GLY A 386 12.18 -4.46 14.93
N LEU A 387 13.15 -3.60 15.22
CA LEU A 387 12.96 -2.27 15.82
C LEU A 387 12.84 -1.16 14.76
N GLY A 388 12.20 -0.05 15.14
CA GLY A 388 11.90 1.05 14.22
C GLY A 388 10.81 0.69 13.21
N GLY A 389 10.67 1.50 12.17
CA GLY A 389 9.63 1.31 11.16
C GLY A 389 8.23 1.60 11.69
N ILE A 390 7.25 1.34 10.84
CA ILE A 390 5.86 1.15 11.24
C ILE A 390 5.76 -0.25 11.84
N ARG A 391 5.36 -0.34 13.10
CA ARG A 391 5.03 -1.59 13.79
C ARG A 391 3.52 -1.66 13.95
N LEU A 392 2.93 -2.75 13.48
CA LEU A 392 1.51 -3.06 13.65
C LEU A 392 1.33 -3.95 14.89
N ALA A 393 0.08 -4.18 15.31
CA ALA A 393 -0.21 -5.03 16.48
C ALA A 393 0.41 -6.43 16.38
N GLN A 394 0.53 -7.00 15.18
CA GLN A 394 1.21 -8.28 14.92
C GLN A 394 2.72 -8.27 15.27
N GLN A 395 3.31 -7.08 15.39
CA GLN A 395 4.71 -6.86 15.76
C GLN A 395 4.87 -6.31 17.19
N ASP A 396 3.90 -5.53 17.68
CA ASP A 396 3.95 -4.95 19.04
C ASP A 396 3.38 -5.90 20.11
N VAL A 397 2.34 -6.66 19.76
CA VAL A 397 1.63 -7.61 20.64
C VAL A 397 1.59 -8.99 19.97
N PRO A 398 2.76 -9.58 19.69
CA PRO A 398 2.91 -10.72 18.79
C PRO A 398 2.21 -11.99 19.29
N PHE A 399 1.41 -12.58 18.41
CA PHE A 399 0.99 -13.98 18.54
C PHE A 399 1.94 -14.95 17.81
N ARG A 400 2.72 -14.39 16.87
CA ARG A 400 3.72 -15.07 16.06
C ARG A 400 4.98 -14.21 16.04
N ILE A 401 6.15 -14.83 15.96
CA ILE A 401 7.40 -14.10 15.74
C ILE A 401 7.57 -13.91 14.24
N ASN A 402 7.31 -12.67 13.78
CA ASN A 402 7.42 -12.27 12.40
C ASN A 402 8.79 -11.64 12.10
N SER A 403 9.30 -11.91 10.90
CA SER A 403 10.60 -11.41 10.44
C SER A 403 10.63 -11.30 8.93
N GLY A 404 11.24 -10.22 8.42
CA GLY A 404 11.54 -10.08 6.99
C GLY A 404 12.69 -10.99 6.52
N ALA A 405 13.41 -11.65 7.44
CA ALA A 405 14.50 -12.55 7.12
C ALA A 405 14.06 -14.01 7.13
N ASN A 406 14.47 -14.76 6.10
CA ASN A 406 14.43 -16.22 6.03
C ASN A 406 15.50 -16.71 5.03
N ALA A 407 15.74 -18.01 4.97
CA ALA A 407 16.74 -18.64 4.12
C ALA A 407 16.21 -19.97 3.56
N GLY A 408 16.88 -20.49 2.54
CA GLY A 408 16.48 -21.71 1.85
C GLY A 408 16.59 -21.62 0.33
N PRO A 409 16.05 -22.60 -0.41
CA PRO A 409 16.08 -22.61 -1.86
C PRO A 409 15.14 -21.56 -2.47
N GLY A 410 15.40 -21.18 -3.72
CA GLY A 410 14.49 -20.33 -4.49
C GLY A 410 14.29 -18.95 -3.86
N PHE A 411 13.03 -18.57 -3.64
CA PHE A 411 12.64 -17.25 -3.13
C PHE A 411 12.53 -17.17 -1.61
N CYS A 412 12.98 -18.18 -0.85
CA CYS A 412 12.91 -18.17 0.62
C CYS A 412 13.54 -16.92 1.27
N PHE A 413 14.52 -16.28 0.63
CA PHE A 413 15.11 -15.04 1.14
C PHE A 413 14.19 -13.81 1.00
N LEU A 414 13.11 -13.91 0.22
CA LEU A 414 12.08 -12.89 0.03
C LEU A 414 10.81 -13.17 0.84
N ASP A 415 10.53 -14.44 1.16
CA ASP A 415 9.28 -14.85 1.80
C ASP A 415 9.20 -14.44 3.28
N GLY A 416 10.31 -14.02 3.89
CA GLY A 416 10.38 -13.79 5.33
C GLY A 416 9.96 -15.01 6.14
N SER A 417 9.65 -14.81 7.42
CA SER A 417 9.20 -15.89 8.29
C SER A 417 8.16 -15.47 9.31
N SER A 418 7.37 -16.46 9.73
CA SER A 418 6.35 -16.34 10.77
C SER A 418 6.33 -17.61 11.62
N ALA A 419 7.00 -17.58 12.78
CA ALA A 419 7.01 -18.70 13.70
C ALA A 419 5.84 -18.59 14.70
N PRO A 420 4.97 -19.61 14.83
CA PRO A 420 3.94 -19.61 15.87
C PRO A 420 4.58 -19.62 17.27
N VAL A 421 4.00 -18.84 18.18
CA VAL A 421 4.32 -18.93 19.61
C VAL A 421 3.42 -20.01 20.22
N ASP A 422 3.98 -20.87 21.07
CA ASP A 422 3.21 -21.92 21.73
C ASP A 422 2.28 -21.37 22.81
N ASP A 423 1.20 -22.10 23.11
CA ASP A 423 0.15 -21.62 24.01
C ASP A 423 0.64 -21.35 25.44
N ALA A 424 1.63 -22.10 25.94
CA ALA A 424 2.18 -21.90 27.27
C ALA A 424 2.99 -20.59 27.36
N THR A 425 3.79 -20.29 26.33
CA THR A 425 4.49 -19.00 26.23
C THR A 425 3.50 -17.83 26.11
N LEU A 426 2.44 -17.97 25.32
CA LEU A 426 1.40 -16.94 25.22
C LEU A 426 0.63 -16.73 26.53
N ALA A 427 0.40 -17.79 27.31
CA ALA A 427 -0.19 -17.68 28.64
C ALA A 427 0.74 -16.98 29.64
N GLU A 428 2.06 -17.05 29.45
CA GLU A 428 3.03 -16.29 30.24
C GLU A 428 3.08 -14.81 29.84
N TRP A 429 3.13 -14.52 28.54
CA TRP A 429 3.18 -13.15 28.02
C TRP A 429 1.88 -12.39 28.24
N TYR A 430 0.75 -13.07 28.03
CA TYR A 430 -0.58 -12.50 28.03
C TYR A 430 -1.54 -13.34 28.89
N PRO A 431 -1.43 -13.28 30.23
CA PRO A 431 -2.24 -14.10 31.13
C PRO A 431 -3.73 -13.74 31.09
N ASP A 432 -4.06 -12.48 30.79
CA ASP A 432 -5.42 -11.97 30.71
C ASP A 432 -5.79 -11.66 29.26
N ALA A 433 -6.92 -12.21 28.80
CA ALA A 433 -7.38 -12.06 27.42
C ALA A 433 -7.85 -10.64 27.10
N GLN A 434 -8.40 -9.92 28.10
CA GLN A 434 -8.85 -8.54 27.92
C GLN A 434 -7.65 -7.59 27.88
N GLU A 435 -6.66 -7.77 28.75
CA GLU A 435 -5.42 -6.96 28.70
C GLU A 435 -4.70 -7.11 27.36
N TYR A 436 -4.63 -8.33 26.81
CA TYR A 436 -4.12 -8.55 25.45
C TYR A 436 -4.93 -7.81 24.38
N ALA A 437 -6.26 -7.90 24.44
CA ALA A 437 -7.13 -7.23 23.49
C ALA A 437 -6.99 -5.70 23.57
N ASP A 438 -6.90 -5.15 24.78
CA ASP A 438 -6.69 -3.73 25.03
C ASP A 438 -5.34 -3.27 24.43
N ASP A 439 -4.27 -4.06 24.56
CA ASP A 439 -2.96 -3.76 23.97
C ASP A 439 -2.99 -3.82 22.43
N VAL A 440 -3.67 -4.81 21.85
CA VAL A 440 -3.88 -4.90 20.38
C VAL A 440 -4.67 -3.70 19.87
N VAL A 441 -5.76 -3.33 20.54
CA VAL A 441 -6.57 -2.17 20.19
C VAL A 441 -5.77 -0.87 20.34
N ALA A 442 -4.97 -0.73 21.39
CA ALA A 442 -4.15 0.45 21.61
C ALA A 442 -3.08 0.62 20.52
N SER A 443 -2.37 -0.46 20.15
CA SER A 443 -1.39 -0.45 19.05
C SER A 443 -2.06 -0.10 17.71
N THR A 444 -3.18 -0.76 17.38
CA THR A 444 -3.91 -0.49 16.13
C THR A 444 -4.47 0.93 16.09
N SER A 445 -5.08 1.41 17.17
CA SER A 445 -5.58 2.78 17.27
C SER A 445 -4.47 3.80 17.10
N ALA A 446 -3.27 3.57 17.66
CA ALA A 446 -2.14 4.46 17.47
C ALA A 446 -1.68 4.51 15.99
N ALA A 447 -1.71 3.38 15.28
CA ALA A 447 -1.41 3.34 13.86
C ALA A 447 -2.47 4.06 13.00
N VAL A 448 -3.75 3.95 13.35
CA VAL A 448 -4.84 4.74 12.73
C VAL A 448 -4.63 6.23 12.98
N GLU A 449 -4.36 6.64 14.23
CA GLU A 449 -4.13 8.06 14.58
C GLU A 449 -2.90 8.65 13.90
N ALA A 450 -1.86 7.84 13.67
CA ALA A 450 -0.68 8.23 12.91
C ALA A 450 -0.92 8.29 11.39
N GLY A 451 -2.07 7.79 10.91
CA GLY A 451 -2.43 7.71 9.50
C GLY A 451 -1.77 6.55 8.76
N TYR A 452 -1.22 5.55 9.47
CA TYR A 452 -0.62 4.37 8.85
C TYR A 452 -1.64 3.29 8.51
N LEU A 453 -2.85 3.36 9.07
CA LEU A 453 -3.97 2.48 8.78
C LEU A 453 -5.24 3.31 8.52
N ALA A 454 -6.13 2.81 7.67
CA ALA A 454 -7.46 3.36 7.50
C ALA A 454 -8.31 3.18 8.76
N ALA A 455 -9.37 3.99 8.92
CA ALA A 455 -10.20 3.98 10.12
C ALA A 455 -11.07 2.72 10.30
N ASP A 456 -11.36 2.01 9.22
CA ASP A 456 -12.20 0.82 9.17
C ASP A 456 -11.37 -0.47 9.19
N VAL A 457 -10.37 -0.52 10.07
CA VAL A 457 -9.40 -1.62 10.18
C VAL A 457 -10.02 -3.00 10.34
N ALA A 458 -11.24 -3.11 10.89
CA ALA A 458 -11.94 -4.38 11.07
C ALA A 458 -12.49 -4.99 9.78
N ALA A 459 -12.57 -4.22 8.68
CA ALA A 459 -12.92 -4.76 7.36
C ALA A 459 -11.85 -5.72 6.82
N ASP A 460 -10.62 -5.59 7.31
CA ASP A 460 -9.50 -6.35 6.76
C ASP A 460 -9.56 -7.84 7.14
N PRO A 461 -9.34 -8.75 6.18
CA PRO A 461 -9.42 -10.19 6.41
C PRO A 461 -8.43 -10.74 7.44
N ALA A 462 -7.27 -10.11 7.62
CA ALA A 462 -6.18 -10.66 8.44
C ALA A 462 -6.62 -10.96 9.87
N TRP A 463 -7.47 -10.11 10.46
CA TRP A 463 -7.99 -10.28 11.82
C TRP A 463 -8.74 -11.61 12.01
N TYR A 464 -9.48 -12.04 10.99
CA TYR A 464 -10.30 -13.24 11.04
C TYR A 464 -9.51 -14.47 10.59
N THR A 465 -8.72 -14.33 9.52
CA THR A 465 -7.92 -15.44 8.99
C THR A 465 -6.83 -15.88 9.97
N ASP A 466 -6.26 -14.97 10.76
CA ASP A 466 -5.30 -15.32 11.80
C ASP A 466 -5.91 -16.27 12.85
N VAL A 467 -7.19 -16.06 13.22
CA VAL A 467 -7.92 -16.97 14.13
C VAL A 467 -8.24 -18.31 13.44
N ILE A 468 -8.62 -18.29 12.17
CA ILE A 468 -8.88 -19.51 11.39
C ILE A 468 -7.63 -20.39 11.36
N GLU A 469 -6.47 -19.79 11.09
CA GLU A 469 -5.19 -20.48 11.02
C GLU A 469 -4.69 -20.92 12.39
N LEU A 470 -4.87 -20.07 13.41
CA LEU A 470 -4.63 -20.42 14.80
C LEU A 470 -5.32 -21.74 15.12
N VAL A 471 -6.63 -21.83 14.88
CA VAL A 471 -7.42 -23.02 15.15
C VAL A 471 -6.94 -24.21 14.31
N GLY A 472 -6.58 -23.98 13.04
CA GLY A 472 -5.99 -25.00 12.17
C GLY A 472 -4.72 -25.62 12.76
N ASP A 473 -3.79 -24.79 13.25
CA ASP A 473 -2.56 -25.25 13.89
C ASP A 473 -2.85 -26.12 15.13
N ARG A 474 -3.92 -25.81 15.89
CA ARG A 474 -4.33 -26.62 17.07
C ARG A 474 -5.00 -27.93 16.69
N ILE A 475 -5.76 -27.95 15.59
CA ILE A 475 -6.32 -29.20 15.03
C ILE A 475 -5.17 -30.13 14.64
N ASP A 476 -4.17 -29.60 13.92
CA ASP A 476 -3.01 -30.37 13.47
C ASP A 476 -2.14 -30.85 14.65
N ALA A 477 -2.04 -30.05 15.71
CA ALA A 477 -1.39 -30.43 16.96
C ALA A 477 -2.19 -31.45 17.80
N GLY A 478 -3.49 -31.63 17.50
CA GLY A 478 -4.38 -32.50 18.26
C GLY A 478 -4.84 -31.92 19.60
N THR A 479 -4.69 -30.61 19.83
CA THR A 479 -5.17 -29.91 21.03
C THR A 479 -6.60 -29.41 20.87
N VAL A 480 -7.12 -29.32 19.64
CA VAL A 480 -8.52 -29.03 19.33
C VAL A 480 -9.11 -30.18 18.50
N GLU A 481 -10.30 -30.67 18.87
CA GLU A 481 -11.02 -31.66 18.06
C GLU A 481 -11.44 -31.04 16.72
N ALA A 482 -11.14 -31.72 15.61
CA ALA A 482 -11.42 -31.22 14.26
C ALA A 482 -12.87 -30.72 14.08
N ALA A 483 -13.87 -31.45 14.60
CA ALA A 483 -15.27 -31.05 14.47
C ALA A 483 -15.61 -29.75 15.23
N VAL A 484 -14.93 -29.46 16.34
CA VAL A 484 -15.09 -28.20 17.08
C VAL A 484 -14.33 -27.08 16.36
N GLY A 485 -13.09 -27.36 15.96
CA GLY A 485 -12.27 -26.39 15.23
C GLY A 485 -12.89 -25.93 13.91
N GLU A 486 -13.47 -26.86 13.12
CA GLU A 486 -14.19 -26.53 11.88
C GLU A 486 -15.40 -25.61 12.13
N GLN A 487 -16.09 -25.76 13.27
CA GLN A 487 -17.19 -24.86 13.64
C GLN A 487 -16.70 -23.46 14.00
N ILE A 488 -15.57 -23.36 14.73
CA ILE A 488 -14.95 -22.07 15.05
C ILE A 488 -14.49 -21.37 13.77
N GLN A 489 -13.83 -22.11 12.86
CA GLN A 489 -13.38 -21.58 11.58
C GLN A 489 -14.55 -21.08 10.70
N ASP A 490 -15.67 -21.83 10.66
CA ASP A 490 -16.88 -21.39 9.96
C ASP A 490 -17.44 -20.08 10.52
N ARG A 491 -17.44 -19.90 11.85
CA ARG A 491 -17.88 -18.64 12.46
C ARG A 491 -16.96 -17.48 12.12
N MET A 492 -15.66 -17.68 12.17
CA MET A 492 -14.70 -16.64 11.77
C MET A 492 -14.82 -16.28 10.29
N GLN A 493 -15.09 -17.25 9.41
CA GLN A 493 -15.33 -16.98 7.99
C GLN A 493 -16.60 -16.13 7.78
N ARG A 494 -17.68 -16.43 8.51
CA ARG A 494 -18.92 -15.64 8.45
C ARG A 494 -18.76 -14.25 9.07
N ALA A 495 -17.92 -14.11 10.10
CA ALA A 495 -17.55 -12.83 10.67
C ALA A 495 -16.82 -11.95 9.64
N LEU A 496 -15.86 -12.53 8.92
CA LEU A 496 -15.18 -11.87 7.81
C LEU A 496 -16.15 -11.39 6.73
N GLU A 497 -17.03 -12.27 6.24
CA GLU A 497 -18.04 -11.90 5.23
C GLU A 497 -18.96 -10.76 5.69
N ALA A 498 -19.32 -10.73 6.98
CA ALA A 498 -20.11 -9.64 7.55
C ALA A 498 -19.31 -8.34 7.66
N ALA A 499 -18.03 -8.42 8.07
CA ALA A 499 -17.14 -7.28 8.20
C ALA A 499 -16.81 -6.62 6.85
N ASP A 500 -16.56 -7.41 5.81
CA ASP A 500 -16.37 -6.92 4.44
C ASP A 500 -17.62 -6.20 3.91
N ALA A 501 -18.82 -6.61 4.35
CA ALA A 501 -20.08 -5.93 4.07
C ALA A 501 -20.37 -4.72 4.97
N GLY A 502 -19.50 -4.40 5.95
CA GLY A 502 -19.69 -3.34 6.94
C GLY A 502 -20.76 -3.64 8.00
N ASP A 503 -21.20 -4.89 8.15
CA ASP A 503 -22.16 -5.32 9.18
C ASP A 503 -21.43 -5.71 10.47
N TRP A 504 -21.00 -4.69 11.23
CA TRP A 504 -20.22 -4.86 12.46
C TRP A 504 -20.97 -5.64 13.55
N GLU A 505 -22.30 -5.49 13.63
CA GLU A 505 -23.13 -6.23 14.60
C GLU A 505 -23.14 -7.73 14.29
N ALA A 506 -23.33 -8.10 13.02
CA ALA A 506 -23.27 -9.49 12.60
C ALA A 506 -21.85 -10.06 12.73
N ALA A 507 -20.83 -9.27 12.39
CA ALA A 507 -19.43 -9.66 12.56
C ALA A 507 -19.11 -9.99 14.02
N ASP A 508 -19.39 -9.07 14.96
CA ASP A 508 -19.17 -9.30 16.41
C ASP A 508 -19.95 -10.52 16.91
N GLY A 509 -21.20 -10.68 16.48
CA GLY A 509 -22.02 -11.83 16.86
C GLY A 509 -21.41 -13.18 16.45
N PHE A 510 -20.82 -13.27 15.26
CA PHE A 510 -20.12 -14.50 14.84
C PHE A 510 -18.81 -14.72 15.59
N VAL A 511 -18.05 -13.67 15.90
CA VAL A 511 -16.84 -13.79 16.72
C VAL A 511 -17.19 -14.22 18.14
N GLU A 512 -18.28 -13.70 18.72
CA GLU A 512 -18.79 -14.13 20.03
C GLU A 512 -19.19 -15.61 20.03
N GLU A 513 -19.85 -16.09 18.98
CA GLU A 513 -20.15 -17.52 18.82
C GLU A 513 -18.85 -18.37 18.74
N ALA A 514 -17.85 -17.91 18.00
CA ALA A 514 -16.55 -18.58 17.86
C ALA A 514 -15.81 -18.64 19.21
N GLN A 515 -15.80 -17.52 19.94
CA GLN A 515 -15.23 -17.40 21.28
C GLN A 515 -15.90 -18.36 22.27
N ALA A 516 -17.24 -18.43 22.27
CA ALA A 516 -18.00 -19.32 23.14
C ALA A 516 -17.73 -20.82 22.86
N LEU A 517 -17.55 -21.18 21.58
CA LEU A 517 -17.12 -22.53 21.21
C LEU A 517 -15.72 -22.84 21.73
N GLY A 518 -14.78 -21.90 21.57
CA GLY A 518 -13.41 -22.01 22.10
C GLY A 518 -13.38 -22.21 23.62
N ASP A 519 -14.16 -21.42 24.36
CA ASP A 519 -14.21 -21.47 25.84
C ASP A 519 -14.87 -22.74 26.37
N THR A 520 -15.92 -23.24 25.71
CA THR A 520 -16.78 -24.29 26.28
C THR A 520 -16.60 -25.68 25.69
N GLN A 521 -16.00 -25.80 24.50
CA GLN A 521 -15.87 -27.08 23.78
C GLN A 521 -14.43 -27.49 23.47
N VAL A 522 -13.42 -26.67 23.77
CA VAL A 522 -12.02 -27.05 23.67
C VAL A 522 -11.53 -27.54 25.04
N ASP A 523 -11.20 -28.83 25.14
CA ASP A 523 -10.79 -29.46 26.40
C ASP A 523 -9.38 -29.04 26.85
N ASP A 524 -8.49 -28.73 25.91
CA ASP A 524 -7.14 -28.26 26.21
C ASP A 524 -7.19 -26.79 26.65
N ALA A 525 -6.85 -26.53 27.91
CA ALA A 525 -7.02 -25.22 28.53
C ALA A 525 -6.14 -24.14 27.91
N ASP A 526 -4.94 -24.49 27.44
CA ASP A 526 -4.00 -23.54 26.85
C ASP A 526 -4.46 -23.18 25.43
N ALA A 527 -4.92 -24.16 24.66
CA ALA A 527 -5.53 -23.92 23.35
C ALA A 527 -6.83 -23.09 23.46
N ALA A 528 -7.69 -23.40 24.42
CA ALA A 528 -8.92 -22.64 24.69
C ALA A 528 -8.59 -21.18 25.03
N ALA A 529 -7.61 -20.95 25.92
CA ALA A 529 -7.18 -19.61 26.31
C ALA A 529 -6.64 -18.81 25.11
N SER A 530 -5.86 -19.44 24.23
CA SER A 530 -5.37 -18.81 23.00
C SER A 530 -6.48 -18.42 22.04
N ILE A 531 -7.49 -19.27 21.84
CA ILE A 531 -8.66 -18.95 20.99
C ILE A 531 -9.46 -17.79 21.60
N VAL A 532 -9.72 -17.83 22.91
CA VAL A 532 -10.44 -16.76 23.61
C VAL A 532 -9.67 -15.43 23.53
N ARG A 533 -8.35 -15.46 23.70
CA ARG A 533 -7.47 -14.28 23.58
C ARG A 533 -7.57 -13.63 22.20
N SER A 534 -7.38 -14.41 21.14
CA SER A 534 -7.43 -13.89 19.77
C SER A 534 -8.82 -13.40 19.38
N THR A 535 -9.89 -14.14 19.72
CA THR A 535 -11.26 -13.70 19.44
C THR A 535 -11.64 -12.44 20.20
N THR A 536 -11.24 -12.29 21.47
CA THR A 536 -11.46 -11.06 22.24
C THR A 536 -10.80 -9.85 21.58
N ALA A 537 -9.57 -10.01 21.05
CA ALA A 537 -8.90 -8.94 20.32
C ALA A 537 -9.63 -8.56 19.02
N VAL A 538 -10.14 -9.53 18.25
CA VAL A 538 -10.95 -9.23 17.05
C VAL A 538 -12.19 -8.42 17.41
N ARG A 539 -12.88 -8.77 18.50
CA ARG A 539 -14.05 -7.99 18.97
C ARG A 539 -13.68 -6.55 19.33
N GLY A 540 -12.54 -6.33 19.99
CA GLY A 540 -12.03 -4.99 20.28
C GLY A 540 -11.71 -4.18 19.01
N ILE A 541 -11.20 -4.83 17.96
CA ILE A 541 -10.96 -4.21 16.65
C ILE A 541 -12.28 -3.87 15.93
N ILE A 542 -13.28 -4.74 16.02
CA ILE A 542 -14.64 -4.45 15.52
C ILE A 542 -15.23 -3.25 16.26
N GLU A 543 -15.10 -3.18 17.59
CA GLU A 543 -15.55 -2.03 18.37
C GLU A 543 -14.81 -0.76 17.94
N LEU A 544 -13.49 -0.80 17.75
CA LEU A 544 -12.70 0.32 17.24
C LEU A 544 -13.27 0.84 15.90
N SER A 545 -13.58 -0.07 14.96
CA SER A 545 -14.15 0.30 13.65
C SER A 545 -15.62 0.72 13.71
N GLY A 546 -16.39 0.15 14.64
CA GLY A 546 -17.77 0.56 14.91
C GLY A 546 -17.86 1.91 15.63
N THR A 547 -16.80 2.35 16.31
CA THR A 547 -16.70 3.71 16.86
C THR A 547 -16.29 4.75 15.82
N THR A 548 -15.71 4.35 14.68
CA THR A 548 -15.43 5.22 13.53
C THR A 548 -16.62 5.42 12.60
N ASP A 549 -17.73 4.69 12.80
CA ASP A 549 -19.09 5.16 12.42
C ASP A 549 -19.55 6.37 13.27
N GLY A 550 -18.73 6.82 14.22
CA GLY A 550 -18.87 8.11 14.89
C GLY A 550 -18.61 9.30 13.95
N LEU A 551 -18.79 10.51 14.47
CA LEU A 551 -18.53 11.71 13.67
C LEU A 551 -17.02 11.90 13.46
N ALA A 552 -16.59 12.22 12.24
CA ALA A 552 -15.19 12.52 11.94
C ALA A 552 -14.78 13.90 12.49
N ILE A 553 -14.02 13.93 13.59
CA ILE A 553 -13.61 15.16 14.29
C ILE A 553 -12.09 15.18 14.58
N SER A 554 -11.32 15.98 13.83
CA SER A 554 -9.93 16.31 14.21
C SER A 554 -9.89 17.19 15.44
N ARG A 555 -8.94 16.97 16.35
CA ARG A 555 -8.84 17.69 17.62
C ARG A 555 -7.39 18.04 18.01
N ALA A 556 -7.21 19.21 18.62
CA ALA A 556 -5.93 19.66 19.15
C ALA A 556 -6.13 20.50 20.42
N ALA A 557 -5.28 20.30 21.42
CA ALA A 557 -5.21 21.16 22.60
C ALA A 557 -3.78 21.66 22.84
N GLN A 558 -3.66 22.90 23.33
CA GLN A 558 -2.38 23.51 23.64
C GLN A 558 -2.50 24.45 24.83
N SER A 559 -1.51 24.40 25.72
CA SER A 559 -1.35 25.41 26.77
C SER A 559 -0.66 26.65 26.20
N ARG A 560 -1.13 27.86 26.57
CA ARG A 560 -0.50 29.12 26.12
C ARG A 560 -0.60 30.25 27.16
N CYS A 561 0.35 31.18 27.09
CA CYS A 561 0.38 32.37 27.93
C CYS A 561 -0.30 33.56 27.24
N LEU A 562 -1.29 34.16 27.90
CA LEU A 562 -1.94 35.40 27.45
C LEU A 562 -1.93 36.41 28.60
N ALA A 563 -1.21 37.52 28.42
CA ALA A 563 -1.08 38.61 29.40
C ALA A 563 -0.67 38.12 30.81
N GLY A 564 0.30 37.20 30.88
CA GLY A 564 0.84 36.66 32.14
C GLY A 564 -0.07 35.65 32.84
N LYS A 565 -1.08 35.11 32.16
CA LYS A 565 -1.94 34.03 32.68
C LYS A 565 -1.91 32.84 31.74
N ALA A 566 -2.01 31.65 32.31
CA ALA A 566 -2.08 30.40 31.54
C ALA A 566 -3.51 30.16 31.04
N TYR A 567 -3.59 29.64 29.82
CA TYR A 567 -4.83 29.24 29.14
C TYR A 567 -4.63 27.88 28.49
N VAL A 568 -5.69 27.08 28.42
CA VAL A 568 -5.74 25.90 27.54
C VAL A 568 -6.62 26.24 26.35
N ALA A 569 -6.06 26.19 25.15
CA ALA A 569 -6.78 26.40 23.90
C ALA A 569 -7.09 25.05 23.26
N VAL A 570 -8.36 24.79 22.99
CA VAL A 570 -8.84 23.56 22.36
C VAL A 570 -9.49 23.94 21.02
N ARG A 571 -9.13 23.20 19.98
CA ARG A 571 -9.72 23.27 18.64
C ARG A 571 -10.23 21.89 18.26
N ALA A 572 -11.41 21.85 17.66
CA ALA A 572 -11.95 20.67 17.02
C ALA A 572 -12.49 21.06 15.64
N THR A 573 -12.15 20.32 14.59
CA THR A 573 -12.64 20.52 13.22
C THR A 573 -13.66 19.44 12.90
N ASN A 574 -14.78 19.82 12.29
CA ASN A 574 -15.72 18.86 11.73
C ASN A 574 -15.19 18.41 10.37
N ASP A 575 -14.65 17.21 10.31
CA ASP A 575 -14.19 16.59 9.06
C ASP A 575 -15.27 15.67 8.47
N ASP A 576 -16.43 15.59 9.11
CA ASP A 576 -17.59 14.83 8.63
C ASP A 576 -18.33 15.58 7.51
N SER A 577 -19.19 14.84 6.80
CA SER A 577 -20.03 15.36 5.71
C SER A 577 -21.31 16.06 6.20
N VAL A 578 -21.69 15.88 7.46
CA VAL A 578 -22.88 16.50 8.07
C VAL A 578 -22.51 17.59 9.09
N PRO A 579 -23.35 18.61 9.32
CA PRO A 579 -23.17 19.53 10.43
C PRO A 579 -23.25 18.83 11.80
N VAL A 580 -22.41 19.26 12.74
CA VAL A 580 -22.30 18.63 14.07
C VAL A 580 -22.28 19.66 15.19
N ASP A 581 -22.82 19.30 16.35
CA ASP A 581 -22.68 20.07 17.58
C ASP A 581 -21.40 19.61 18.30
N ILE A 582 -20.43 20.50 18.51
CA ILE A 582 -19.15 20.17 19.17
C ILE A 582 -19.09 20.78 20.57
N THR A 583 -18.77 19.97 21.58
CA THR A 583 -18.49 20.39 22.95
C THR A 583 -17.02 20.19 23.31
N LEU A 584 -16.39 21.26 23.81
CA LEU A 584 -15.00 21.30 24.27
C LEU A 584 -14.99 21.43 25.80
N THR A 585 -14.41 20.46 26.50
CA THR A 585 -14.42 20.41 27.97
C THR A 585 -13.00 20.32 28.53
N THR A 586 -12.72 21.17 29.52
CA THR A 586 -11.45 21.19 30.28
C THR A 586 -11.76 21.27 31.77
N PRO A 587 -10.79 21.02 32.67
CA PRO A 587 -10.95 21.33 34.09
C PRO A 587 -11.28 22.80 34.39
N PHE A 588 -11.08 23.70 33.43
CA PHE A 588 -11.24 25.15 33.57
C PHE A 588 -12.57 25.67 33.00
N GLY A 589 -13.34 24.83 32.30
CA GLY A 589 -14.64 25.17 31.73
C GLY A 589 -15.01 24.33 30.52
N GLU A 590 -16.24 24.54 30.06
CA GLU A 590 -16.85 23.84 28.93
C GLU A 590 -17.44 24.84 27.93
N LYS A 591 -17.42 24.49 26.65
CA LYS A 591 -18.01 25.28 25.57
C LYS A 591 -18.57 24.39 24.46
N THR A 592 -19.86 24.53 24.21
CA THR A 592 -20.51 23.96 23.03
C THR A 592 -20.63 24.99 21.90
N VAL A 593 -20.36 24.55 20.68
CA VAL A 593 -20.60 25.25 19.41
C VAL A 593 -21.52 24.36 18.58
N ALA A 594 -22.74 24.83 18.35
CA ALA A 594 -23.73 24.10 17.58
C ALA A 594 -23.53 24.30 16.07
N ASP A 595 -24.04 23.35 15.28
CA ASP A 595 -24.10 23.40 13.81
C ASP A 595 -22.75 23.73 13.14
N VAL A 596 -21.65 23.12 13.61
CA VAL A 596 -20.34 23.25 12.98
C VAL A 596 -20.39 22.56 11.62
N ALA A 597 -20.32 23.34 10.55
CA ALA A 597 -20.37 22.82 9.18
C ALA A 597 -19.14 21.95 8.83
N PRO A 598 -19.25 21.03 7.85
CA PRO A 598 -18.10 20.32 7.28
C PRO A 598 -16.94 21.27 6.94
N GLY A 599 -15.72 20.90 7.35
CA GLY A 599 -14.49 21.68 7.24
C GLY A 599 -14.36 22.88 8.20
N ALA A 600 -15.38 23.20 9.01
CA ALA A 600 -15.32 24.28 9.99
C ALA A 600 -14.83 23.80 11.36
N SER A 601 -14.35 24.72 12.21
CA SER A 601 -13.85 24.37 13.55
C SER A 601 -14.62 25.04 14.68
N ALA A 602 -14.86 24.29 15.75
CA ALA A 602 -15.12 24.81 17.08
C ALA A 602 -13.80 25.15 17.77
N TYR A 603 -13.74 26.31 18.43
CA TYR A 603 -12.54 26.77 19.11
C TYR A 603 -12.86 27.50 20.40
N GLN A 604 -12.17 27.17 21.48
CA GLN A 604 -12.25 27.91 22.74
C GLN A 604 -10.92 27.92 23.46
N SER A 605 -10.62 29.07 24.09
CA SER A 605 -9.50 29.20 25.02
C SER A 605 -10.02 29.40 26.43
N PHE A 606 -9.72 28.46 27.32
CA PHE A 606 -10.15 28.43 28.70
C PHE A 606 -9.07 29.03 29.59
N ALA A 607 -9.42 30.07 30.35
CA ALA A 607 -8.51 30.68 31.30
C ALA A 607 -8.32 29.75 32.50
N SER A 608 -7.09 29.34 32.81
CA SER A 608 -6.82 28.53 34.02
C SER A 608 -7.03 29.30 35.31
N ARG A 609 -7.08 30.64 35.21
CA ARG A 609 -7.10 31.60 36.33
C ARG A 609 -5.84 31.51 37.21
N SER A 610 -4.78 30.89 36.71
CA SER A 610 -3.45 30.77 37.31
C SER A 610 -2.38 31.31 36.34
N THR A 611 -1.16 31.50 36.83
CA THR A 611 0.02 31.73 35.98
C THR A 611 0.56 30.44 35.37
N SER A 612 0.14 29.27 35.88
CA SER A 612 0.56 27.97 35.37
C SER A 612 -0.59 26.97 35.21
N VAL A 613 -0.35 25.95 34.38
CA VAL A 613 -1.16 24.73 34.23
C VAL A 613 -0.22 23.52 34.22
N THR A 614 -0.62 22.42 34.84
CA THR A 614 0.08 21.13 34.72
C THR A 614 -0.35 20.40 33.45
N THR A 615 0.39 19.38 33.04
CA THR A 615 -0.07 18.45 32.00
C THR A 615 -1.43 17.87 32.36
N GLY A 616 -2.31 17.74 31.37
CA GLY A 616 -3.65 17.18 31.53
C GLY A 616 -4.31 16.90 30.18
N SER A 617 -5.59 16.53 30.20
CA SER A 617 -6.40 16.30 29.00
C SER A 617 -7.61 17.23 28.94
N ALA A 618 -8.02 17.55 27.72
CA ALA A 618 -9.29 18.18 27.39
C ALA A 618 -10.15 17.15 26.64
N GLN A 619 -11.44 17.07 26.96
CA GLN A 619 -12.37 16.20 26.25
C GLN A 619 -13.03 16.98 25.10
N VAL A 620 -13.11 16.38 23.92
CA VAL A 620 -13.86 16.85 22.77
C VAL A 620 -14.98 15.85 22.50
N SER A 621 -16.23 16.30 22.48
CA SER A 621 -17.35 15.48 22.04
C SER A 621 -18.12 16.16 20.91
N ALA A 622 -18.71 15.37 20.02
CA ALA A 622 -19.58 15.86 18.97
C ALA A 622 -20.84 14.99 18.83
N SER A 623 -21.93 15.58 18.36
CA SER A 623 -23.17 14.88 18.03
C SER A 623 -23.85 15.48 16.81
N GLY A 624 -24.41 14.63 15.94
CA GLY A 624 -24.95 15.02 14.64
C GLY A 624 -25.49 13.80 13.90
N ASP A 625 -26.65 13.94 13.27
CA ASP A 625 -27.30 12.89 12.48
C ASP A 625 -27.46 11.51 13.18
N GLY A 626 -27.74 11.53 14.48
CA GLY A 626 -27.87 10.30 15.30
C GLY A 626 -26.54 9.63 15.66
N ARG A 627 -25.42 10.11 15.14
CA ARG A 627 -24.05 9.68 15.47
C ARG A 627 -23.44 10.55 16.56
N SER A 628 -22.44 10.03 17.24
CA SER A 628 -21.71 10.74 18.30
C SER A 628 -20.22 10.44 18.26
N PHE A 629 -19.42 11.39 18.77
CA PHE A 629 -17.98 11.28 18.93
C PHE A 629 -17.60 11.75 20.34
N ALA A 630 -16.61 11.12 20.97
CA ALA A 630 -15.99 11.61 22.19
C ALA A 630 -14.55 11.12 22.28
N ALA A 631 -13.59 12.04 22.43
CA ALA A 631 -12.18 11.71 22.61
C ALA A 631 -11.49 12.72 23.52
N ASP A 632 -10.44 12.27 24.21
CA ASP A 632 -9.56 13.15 24.97
C ASP A 632 -8.39 13.63 24.08
N VAL A 633 -7.91 14.85 24.35
CA VAL A 633 -6.73 15.44 23.72
C VAL A 633 -5.83 16.05 24.79
N ALA A 634 -4.56 15.65 24.79
CA ALA A 634 -3.58 16.08 25.79
C ALA A 634 -3.16 17.56 25.59
N TYR A 635 -2.82 18.23 26.68
CA TYR A 635 -2.11 19.52 26.68
C TYR A 635 -0.97 19.52 27.70
N ASP A 636 0.11 20.20 27.36
CA ASP A 636 1.33 20.22 28.15
C ASP A 636 1.28 21.14 29.38
N VAL A 637 2.16 20.87 30.33
CA VAL A 637 2.52 21.81 31.41
C VAL A 637 3.00 23.14 30.84
N LEU A 638 2.57 24.24 31.46
CA LEU A 638 3.01 25.58 31.10
C LEU A 638 3.05 26.48 32.33
N ASP A 639 4.12 27.27 32.45
CA ASP A 639 4.25 28.34 33.43
C ASP A 639 4.49 29.68 32.70
N CYS A 640 3.70 30.70 33.02
CA CYS A 640 3.70 32.02 32.39
C CYS A 640 4.41 33.10 33.21
N GLY A 641 5.06 32.74 34.32
CA GLY A 641 5.92 33.65 35.09
C GLY A 641 5.95 33.41 36.59
#